data_AF-A0A5D2TD20-F1
#
_entry.id   AF-A0A5D2TD20-F1
#
_cell.length_a   1.000
_cell.length_b   1.000
_cell.length_c   1.000
_cell.angle_alpha   90.00
_cell.angle_beta   90.00
_cell.angle_gamma   90.00
#
_symmetry.space_group_name_H-M   'P 1'
#
loop_
_entity.id
_entity.type
_entity.pdbx_description
1 polymer ?
#
loop_
_entity_poly.entity_id
_entity_poly.type
_entity_poly.pdbx_seq_one_letter_code
_entity_poly.pdbx_strand_id
1 'polypeptide(L)'
;MASSSSSSRQVKHQVFLSFRGEDTRDNFTAHLLQALKDKGWTVFFDDDTLKKGEKISSALSNAIAASILSIIILSKDYASSNSCLGELSDIMDRKRNPTDKYIVLPIFYHVNPSHVQKIGGTFKTSFQKHESKQPADRVQRWKSAFQEVGALKGWHIGGKSDRYETEYIEDVVEYISKELDSNCTSVSEELVGIDDQKKIILGLIEQEHSRVIGLWGMGGIGKTTLADVVYSEICQNFESHLFLRNVSEKIKNVGNESLRNELFSKLLNQKGICINSPSIGHPYQERLNNKKVLVVLDDVSNPDQIEFMGVKHFGPESKIIVTSRDRQVKKLNENDSLQLFSTLAFNLLNPAADFQDLSCKFVGYAQGNPLALKVLGSKLYTKSRKEWESEVDSLKQYAEPKMSHILKSSLDGLRELEKNIFLDIACFFKGEKMDTVEKILSNYYMGAMSGIRNLVDKCLLDSIDCYSMHDMLEEIGKDIVRQECKEDPGKRSRLWFPEDVDQVLRYNKGTVSIEGIKLDMFQMDELQLCPSVFESMLNLKYICFYDSKIEKGYRNPKFLVDQVDSISLPNKLRYLCWDYFPLKTLSSFNPKNLVMLILRSGNMEQLWNENDHMIPNLSRATNLELLDCSYCESLVELPSLNHLASRDEDKLRLEGCYSLKKFPQVPSHFCYLDLRETEIEEVPDAIKYLHKLERLLLSKSKVEKVSINISKLELLSELNLSECPMSLKLLSELPPYMQNLNVQYCTSLEKVSFADQNLYQFDSLGDDLFGMLFCNCINLNPESIDNIEENAMLKIGSLAKKWAARYDWKYQREDFPRLICCFPGNKISADKFKYQRMNSSLSLKIAPNRGSGSRFLVFAICLVADLTHCHRFKYLNCICEYHLTAAGGGDSKSYISKISFFDCSEPNKYNGDHVFILSSNDMVEEDKNYEEASFKFYIIDNDDEVNEEEDYNKVERCGVHVFYVDATEKRVAGNKRSFSHDGEEGDGGLKRLK
;
A
#
# COMPACT_ATOMS: atom_id res chain seq x y z
N MET A 1 34.39 33.86 25.78
CA MET A 1 35.10 34.00 24.49
C MET A 1 34.06 34.42 23.46
N ALA A 2 34.23 35.58 22.84
CA ALA A 2 33.27 36.11 21.88
C ALA A 2 33.38 35.34 20.55
N SER A 3 32.28 34.74 20.09
CA SER A 3 32.21 34.11 18.78
C SER A 3 32.03 35.19 17.71
N SER A 4 32.94 35.19 16.73
CA SER A 4 32.86 36.07 15.57
C SER A 4 31.75 35.59 14.63
N SER A 5 30.67 36.36 14.52
CA SER A 5 29.67 36.20 13.47
C SER A 5 30.32 36.52 12.10
N SER A 6 30.45 35.53 11.21
CA SER A 6 30.83 35.78 9.82
C SER A 6 29.64 36.46 9.11
N SER A 7 29.68 37.78 8.98
CA SER A 7 28.75 38.50 8.10
C SER A 7 29.02 38.06 6.66
N SER A 8 28.03 37.46 6.00
CA SER A 8 28.06 37.31 4.54
C SER A 8 28.20 38.71 3.92
N ARG A 9 29.33 38.97 3.27
CA ARG A 9 29.52 40.22 2.51
C ARG A 9 28.50 40.20 1.37
N GLN A 10 27.45 41.02 1.45
CA GLN A 10 26.57 41.27 0.32
C GLN A 10 27.41 41.80 -0.85
N VAL A 11 27.54 40.99 -1.91
CA VAL A 11 28.18 41.38 -3.15
C VAL A 11 27.29 42.43 -3.81
N LYS A 12 27.75 43.69 -3.85
CA LYS A 12 26.94 44.81 -4.37
C LYS A 12 26.81 44.79 -5.91
N HIS A 13 27.81 44.23 -6.60
CA HIS A 13 27.85 44.05 -8.05
C HIS A 13 28.58 42.74 -8.38
N GLN A 14 28.05 41.92 -9.28
CA GLN A 14 28.64 40.66 -9.72
C GLN A 14 29.57 40.82 -10.93
N VAL A 15 29.26 41.76 -11.83
CA VAL A 15 30.00 42.01 -13.08
C VAL A 15 30.50 43.44 -13.13
N PHE A 16 31.79 43.63 -13.44
CA PHE A 16 32.38 44.94 -13.71
C PHE A 16 32.65 45.12 -15.22
N LEU A 17 32.18 46.21 -15.82
CA LEU A 17 32.47 46.54 -17.23
C LEU A 17 33.56 47.61 -17.32
N SER A 18 34.66 47.29 -18.00
CA SER A 18 35.77 48.20 -18.26
C SER A 18 35.78 48.58 -19.75
N PHE A 19 35.56 49.84 -20.10
CA PHE A 19 35.39 50.26 -21.50
C PHE A 19 35.80 51.73 -21.72
N ARG A 20 36.03 52.09 -22.99
CA ARG A 20 36.23 53.49 -23.38
C ARG A 20 34.88 54.14 -23.66
N GLY A 21 34.45 55.01 -22.76
CA GLY A 21 33.13 55.63 -22.85
C GLY A 21 32.87 56.41 -24.15
N GLU A 22 33.88 57.05 -24.73
CA GLU A 22 33.74 57.78 -26.01
C GLU A 22 33.52 56.86 -27.23
N ASP A 23 33.93 55.59 -27.12
CA ASP A 23 33.94 54.66 -28.27
C ASP A 23 32.72 53.76 -28.25
N THR A 24 32.37 53.22 -27.07
CA THR A 24 31.43 52.09 -26.97
C THR A 24 30.25 52.28 -26.03
N ARG A 25 30.14 53.44 -25.34
CA ARG A 25 29.12 53.63 -24.27
C ARG A 25 27.71 53.46 -24.78
N ASP A 26 27.34 54.22 -25.82
CA ASP A 26 25.96 54.34 -26.29
C ASP A 26 25.59 53.32 -27.40
N ASN A 27 26.47 52.35 -27.67
CA ASN A 27 26.27 51.31 -28.68
C ASN A 27 26.39 49.90 -28.07
N PHE A 28 27.40 49.12 -28.45
CA PHE A 28 27.71 47.78 -27.98
C PHE A 28 27.67 47.63 -26.45
N THR A 29 28.25 48.57 -25.69
CA THR A 29 28.27 48.45 -24.21
C THR A 29 26.89 48.62 -23.60
N ALA A 30 26.06 49.53 -24.12
CA ALA A 30 24.69 49.72 -23.66
C ALA A 30 23.83 48.46 -23.92
N HIS A 31 23.98 47.84 -25.10
CA HIS A 31 23.28 46.61 -25.43
C HIS A 31 23.75 45.42 -24.58
N LEU A 32 25.05 45.30 -24.33
CA LEU A 32 25.60 44.27 -23.43
C LEU A 32 25.13 44.47 -21.98
N LEU A 33 25.12 45.71 -21.49
CA LEU A 33 24.61 46.05 -20.16
C LEU A 33 23.14 45.64 -20.01
N GLN A 34 22.31 45.96 -21.00
CA GLN A 34 20.89 45.61 -20.99
C GLN A 34 20.70 44.09 -21.00
N ALA A 35 21.40 43.36 -21.87
CA ALA A 35 21.30 41.91 -21.94
C ALA A 35 21.74 41.21 -20.64
N LEU A 36 22.78 41.72 -19.97
CA LEU A 36 23.20 41.24 -18.65
C LEU A 36 22.14 41.53 -17.57
N LYS A 37 21.57 42.75 -17.55
CA LYS A 37 20.49 43.12 -16.62
C LYS A 37 19.23 42.29 -16.84
N ASP A 38 18.86 42.01 -18.09
CA ASP A 38 17.68 41.20 -18.45
C ASP A 38 17.81 39.73 -18.00
N LYS A 39 19.04 39.22 -17.88
CA LYS A 39 19.35 37.92 -17.28
C LYS A 39 19.49 37.95 -15.75
N GLY A 40 19.25 39.11 -15.12
CA GLY A 40 19.26 39.26 -13.66
C GLY A 40 20.64 39.54 -13.05
N TRP A 41 21.67 39.83 -13.85
CA TRP A 41 23.01 40.12 -13.34
C TRP A 41 23.11 41.54 -12.75
N THR A 42 23.76 41.65 -11.59
CA THR A 42 24.09 42.96 -11.00
C THR A 42 25.39 43.49 -11.61
N VAL A 43 25.27 44.45 -12.52
CA VAL A 43 26.41 45.04 -13.24
C VAL A 43 26.78 46.39 -12.65
N PHE A 44 28.07 46.63 -12.42
CA PHE A 44 28.57 47.97 -12.11
C PHE A 44 28.73 48.77 -13.41
N PHE A 45 28.06 49.92 -13.48
CA PHE A 45 28.08 50.85 -14.61
C PHE A 45 28.14 52.28 -14.08
N ASP A 46 29.11 53.07 -14.55
CA ASP A 46 29.59 54.30 -13.89
C ASP A 46 28.52 55.39 -13.61
N ASP A 47 27.42 55.46 -14.37
CA ASP A 47 26.43 56.54 -14.25
C ASP A 47 25.35 56.31 -13.17
N ASP A 48 25.06 55.06 -12.77
CA ASP A 48 23.91 54.74 -11.90
C ASP A 48 24.31 54.46 -10.43
N THR A 49 25.56 54.10 -10.15
CA THR A 49 25.97 53.47 -8.88
C THR A 49 26.78 54.37 -7.95
N LEU A 50 27.28 55.51 -8.44
CA LEU A 50 28.10 56.47 -7.70
C LEU A 50 27.22 57.52 -7.00
N LYS A 51 27.39 57.68 -5.68
CA LYS A 51 26.73 58.80 -4.97
C LYS A 51 27.38 60.12 -5.39
N LYS A 52 26.55 61.13 -5.69
CA LYS A 52 27.03 62.49 -5.99
C LYS A 52 27.95 62.98 -4.86
N GLY A 53 29.23 63.22 -5.17
CA GLY A 53 30.26 63.68 -4.23
C GLY A 53 31.36 62.67 -3.87
N GLU A 54 31.28 61.41 -4.29
CA GLU A 54 32.35 60.41 -4.08
C GLU A 54 33.53 60.57 -5.06
N LYS A 55 34.75 60.27 -4.60
CA LYS A 55 35.94 60.22 -5.47
C LYS A 55 35.84 59.01 -6.42
N ILE A 56 35.69 59.30 -7.72
CA ILE A 56 35.50 58.31 -8.80
C ILE A 56 36.54 57.18 -8.74
N SER A 57 37.82 57.52 -8.54
CA SER A 57 38.91 56.53 -8.53
C SER A 57 38.80 55.49 -7.40
N SER A 58 38.36 55.89 -6.20
CA SER A 58 38.21 54.95 -5.08
C SER A 58 36.98 54.05 -5.22
N ALA A 59 35.93 54.54 -5.87
CA ALA A 59 34.73 53.76 -6.09
C ALA A 59 34.94 52.68 -7.16
N LEU A 60 35.72 52.98 -8.20
CA LEU A 60 36.10 52.01 -9.24
C LEU A 60 36.92 50.85 -8.68
N SER A 61 37.99 51.11 -7.93
CA SER A 61 38.80 50.02 -7.34
C SER A 61 37.99 49.17 -6.35
N ASN A 62 37.06 49.77 -5.60
CA ASN A 62 36.14 49.03 -4.72
C ASN A 62 35.15 48.15 -5.51
N ALA A 63 34.63 48.65 -6.63
CA ALA A 63 33.73 47.89 -7.50
C ALA A 63 34.45 46.72 -8.17
N ILE A 64 35.68 46.93 -8.62
CA ILE A 64 36.56 45.88 -9.14
C ILE A 64 36.82 44.84 -8.07
N ALA A 65 37.10 45.22 -6.82
CA ALA A 65 37.32 44.29 -5.71
C ALA A 65 36.06 43.53 -5.26
N ALA A 66 34.87 44.11 -5.46
CA ALA A 66 33.60 43.50 -5.06
C ALA A 66 33.02 42.56 -6.12
N SER A 67 33.46 42.66 -7.38
CA SER A 67 32.90 41.89 -8.50
C SER A 67 33.40 40.43 -8.51
N ILE A 68 32.69 39.55 -9.21
CA ILE A 68 33.11 38.14 -9.41
C ILE A 68 33.89 38.00 -10.71
N LEU A 69 33.53 38.83 -11.71
CA LEU A 69 34.21 38.89 -12.99
C LEU A 69 34.27 40.30 -13.57
N SER A 70 35.26 40.54 -14.44
CA SER A 70 35.37 41.75 -15.26
C SER A 70 35.27 41.44 -16.75
N ILE A 71 34.47 42.21 -17.48
CA ILE A 71 34.45 42.23 -18.94
C ILE A 71 35.19 43.49 -19.41
N ILE A 72 36.19 43.33 -20.28
CA ILE A 72 37.04 44.41 -20.76
C ILE A 72 36.79 44.62 -22.25
N ILE A 73 36.17 45.75 -22.62
CA ILE A 73 35.84 46.10 -24.00
C ILE A 73 36.98 46.97 -24.55
N LEU A 74 37.91 46.34 -25.25
CA LEU A 74 39.08 46.96 -25.83
C LEU A 74 38.73 47.55 -27.20
N SER A 75 38.58 48.88 -27.26
CA SER A 75 38.35 49.66 -28.48
C SER A 75 39.62 50.33 -28.99
N LYS A 76 39.56 50.95 -30.17
CA LYS A 76 40.71 51.58 -30.85
C LYS A 76 41.43 52.63 -30.00
N ASP A 77 40.68 53.40 -29.20
CA ASP A 77 41.20 54.49 -28.38
C ASP A 77 41.19 54.18 -26.87
N TYR A 78 40.98 52.92 -26.47
CA TYR A 78 40.99 52.47 -25.08
C TYR A 78 42.25 52.90 -24.32
N ALA A 79 43.43 52.68 -24.91
CA ALA A 79 44.72 52.99 -24.28
C ALA A 79 45.03 54.50 -24.22
N SER A 80 44.21 55.37 -24.80
CA SER A 80 44.37 56.83 -24.67
C SER A 80 43.95 57.35 -23.28
N SER A 81 43.09 56.60 -22.58
CA SER A 81 42.51 56.98 -21.30
C SER A 81 43.34 56.51 -20.11
N ASN A 82 43.73 57.45 -19.24
CA ASN A 82 44.38 57.13 -17.97
C ASN A 82 43.47 56.30 -17.03
N SER A 83 42.14 56.50 -17.08
CA SER A 83 41.19 55.78 -16.23
C SER A 83 41.09 54.32 -16.67
N CYS A 84 40.85 54.08 -17.97
CA CYS A 84 40.69 52.73 -18.52
C CYS A 84 41.97 51.88 -18.35
N LEU A 85 43.16 52.50 -18.44
CA LEU A 85 44.43 51.83 -18.15
C LEU A 85 44.65 51.59 -16.65
N GLY A 86 44.15 52.48 -15.78
CA GLY A 86 44.12 52.28 -14.34
C GLY A 86 43.24 51.11 -13.93
N GLU A 87 41.99 51.10 -14.38
CA GLU A 87 41.01 50.02 -14.16
C GLU A 87 41.56 48.68 -14.66
N LEU A 88 42.14 48.66 -15.87
CA LEU A 88 42.76 47.45 -16.41
C LEU A 88 43.92 46.94 -15.54
N SER A 89 44.75 47.84 -14.99
CA SER A 89 45.81 47.45 -14.07
C SER A 89 45.24 46.80 -12.82
N ASP A 90 44.25 47.43 -12.20
CA ASP A 90 43.59 46.93 -10.98
C ASP A 90 42.94 45.55 -11.22
N ILE A 91 42.26 45.37 -12.37
CA ILE A 91 41.64 44.11 -12.78
C ILE A 91 42.68 43.00 -12.92
N MET A 92 43.80 43.28 -13.61
CA MET A 92 44.84 42.29 -13.84
C MET A 92 45.65 41.97 -12.58
N ASP A 93 45.84 42.96 -11.70
CA ASP A 93 46.46 42.74 -10.39
C ASP A 93 45.60 41.81 -9.52
N ARG A 94 44.27 41.97 -9.57
CA ARG A 94 43.35 41.03 -8.92
C ARG A 94 43.41 39.63 -9.54
N LYS A 95 43.42 39.53 -10.87
CA LYS A 95 43.53 38.24 -11.58
C LYS A 95 44.81 37.47 -11.23
N ARG A 96 45.91 38.17 -10.94
CA ARG A 96 47.20 37.57 -10.56
C ARG A 96 47.18 36.94 -9.15
N ASN A 97 46.20 37.24 -8.31
CA ASN A 97 46.14 36.69 -6.96
C ASN A 97 45.71 35.21 -7.00
N PRO A 98 46.59 34.26 -6.61
CA PRO A 98 46.32 32.82 -6.73
C PRO A 98 45.20 32.32 -5.80
N THR A 99 44.77 33.13 -4.84
CA THR A 99 43.66 32.79 -3.91
C THR A 99 42.29 33.21 -4.43
N ASP A 100 42.22 33.99 -5.51
CA ASP A 100 40.98 34.59 -6.03
C ASP A 100 40.60 33.92 -7.37
N LYS A 101 39.46 33.22 -7.43
CA LYS A 101 38.91 32.67 -8.69
C LYS A 101 38.29 33.78 -9.56
N TYR A 102 39.07 34.82 -9.88
CA TYR A 102 38.58 36.01 -10.58
C TYR A 102 38.60 35.83 -12.10
N ILE A 103 37.41 35.94 -12.72
CA ILE A 103 37.25 35.73 -14.16
C ILE A 103 37.45 37.07 -14.90
N VAL A 104 38.26 37.06 -15.96
CA VAL A 104 38.52 38.24 -16.80
C VAL A 104 38.28 37.89 -18.25
N LEU A 105 37.37 38.62 -18.89
CA LEU A 105 36.85 38.34 -20.23
C LEU A 105 37.12 39.53 -21.17
N PRO A 106 38.09 39.43 -22.09
CA PRO A 106 38.32 40.50 -23.06
C PRO A 106 37.38 40.39 -24.26
N ILE A 107 36.88 41.55 -24.70
CA ILE A 107 36.17 41.76 -25.96
C ILE A 107 37.01 42.74 -26.77
N PHE A 108 37.58 42.26 -27.88
CA PHE A 108 38.37 43.05 -28.82
C PHE A 108 37.43 43.70 -29.84
N TYR A 109 36.98 44.91 -29.54
CA TYR A 109 35.97 45.65 -30.30
C TYR A 109 36.62 46.47 -31.43
N HIS A 110 36.48 46.00 -32.68
CA HIS A 110 37.11 46.56 -33.88
C HIS A 110 38.63 46.77 -33.77
N VAL A 111 39.30 45.91 -32.99
CA VAL A 111 40.74 45.93 -32.80
C VAL A 111 41.32 44.53 -32.90
N ASN A 112 42.51 44.41 -33.49
CA ASN A 112 43.20 43.13 -33.59
C ASN A 112 43.83 42.77 -32.23
N PRO A 113 43.53 41.60 -31.65
CA PRO A 113 44.11 41.15 -30.37
C PRO A 113 45.65 41.19 -30.36
N SER A 114 46.30 40.92 -31.49
CA SER A 114 47.77 40.97 -31.60
C SER A 114 48.34 42.39 -31.43
N HIS A 115 47.57 43.44 -31.78
CA HIS A 115 47.95 44.82 -31.50
C HIS A 115 47.83 45.15 -30.02
N VAL A 116 46.92 44.53 -29.29
CA VAL A 116 46.84 44.69 -27.83
C VAL A 116 48.05 44.01 -27.17
N GLN A 117 48.26 42.73 -27.49
CA GLN A 117 49.35 41.93 -26.92
C GLN A 117 50.75 42.48 -27.21
N LYS A 118 50.99 43.03 -28.41
CA LYS A 118 52.30 43.58 -28.80
C LYS A 118 52.39 45.11 -28.70
N ILE A 119 51.35 45.77 -28.20
CA ILE A 119 51.22 47.23 -28.19
C ILE A 119 51.50 47.82 -29.59
N GLY A 120 50.85 47.23 -30.59
CA GLY A 120 50.90 47.63 -32.00
C GLY A 120 49.79 48.62 -32.37
N GLY A 121 49.74 49.02 -33.64
CA GLY A 121 48.68 49.90 -34.17
C GLY A 121 48.57 51.25 -33.45
N THR A 122 47.34 51.70 -33.20
CA THR A 122 47.01 52.96 -32.50
C THR A 122 47.37 52.96 -31.01
N PHE A 123 47.57 51.78 -30.41
CA PHE A 123 47.98 51.69 -29.02
C PHE A 123 49.44 52.13 -28.84
N LYS A 124 50.31 51.90 -29.83
CA LYS A 124 51.72 52.34 -29.78
C LYS A 124 51.84 53.85 -29.58
N THR A 125 51.09 54.64 -30.34
CA THR A 125 51.09 56.10 -30.24
C THR A 125 50.46 56.58 -28.93
N SER A 126 49.45 55.87 -28.41
CA SER A 126 48.83 56.17 -27.12
C SER A 126 49.80 55.97 -25.96
N PHE A 127 50.53 54.84 -25.92
CA PHE A 127 51.54 54.59 -24.89
C PHE A 127 52.75 55.52 -24.98
N GLN A 128 53.21 55.89 -26.19
CA GLN A 128 54.27 56.91 -26.36
C GLN A 128 53.87 58.28 -25.75
N LYS A 129 52.59 58.68 -25.89
CA LYS A 129 52.09 59.89 -25.25
C LYS A 129 52.12 59.79 -23.73
N HIS A 130 51.77 58.62 -23.16
CA HIS A 130 51.79 58.41 -21.71
C HIS A 130 53.21 58.41 -21.14
N GLU A 131 54.18 57.82 -21.85
CA GLU A 131 55.61 57.86 -21.47
C GLU A 131 56.13 59.28 -21.30
N SER A 132 55.62 60.24 -22.09
CA SER A 132 56.01 61.65 -21.99
C SER A 132 55.33 62.43 -20.84
N LYS A 133 54.27 61.88 -20.23
CA LYS A 133 53.38 62.61 -19.31
C LYS A 133 53.18 61.95 -17.94
N GLN A 134 53.57 60.70 -17.77
CA GLN A 134 53.30 59.90 -16.57
C GLN A 134 54.59 59.26 -16.04
N PRO A 135 54.65 58.93 -14.73
CA PRO A 135 55.79 58.21 -14.15
C PRO A 135 56.08 56.89 -14.88
N ALA A 136 57.36 56.60 -15.12
CA ALA A 136 57.80 55.45 -15.91
C ALA A 136 57.33 54.10 -15.31
N ASP A 137 57.32 53.98 -13.99
CA ASP A 137 56.85 52.78 -13.27
C ASP A 137 55.35 52.52 -13.47
N ARG A 138 54.54 53.59 -13.55
CA ARG A 138 53.10 53.51 -13.80
C ARG A 138 52.80 53.09 -15.23
N VAL A 139 53.49 53.69 -16.21
CA VAL A 139 53.33 53.33 -17.62
C VAL A 139 53.77 51.89 -17.86
N GLN A 140 54.84 51.43 -17.20
CA GLN A 140 55.29 50.05 -17.31
C GLN A 140 54.24 49.07 -16.76
N ARG A 141 53.61 49.36 -15.62
CA ARG A 141 52.50 48.56 -15.09
C ARG A 141 51.33 48.48 -16.07
N TRP A 142 50.93 49.60 -16.67
CA TRP A 142 49.89 49.62 -17.70
C TRP A 142 50.26 48.78 -18.92
N LYS A 143 51.50 48.88 -19.41
CA LYS A 143 51.97 48.05 -20.53
C LYS A 143 51.87 46.56 -20.19
N SER A 144 52.33 46.16 -19.00
CA SER A 144 52.25 44.76 -18.56
C SER A 144 50.81 44.26 -18.49
N ALA A 145 49.89 45.01 -17.87
CA ALA A 145 48.47 44.64 -17.81
C ALA A 145 47.82 44.57 -19.21
N PHE A 146 48.17 45.51 -20.10
CA PHE A 146 47.66 45.56 -21.48
C PHE A 146 48.15 44.39 -22.34
N GLN A 147 49.43 44.01 -22.21
CA GLN A 147 49.96 42.84 -22.90
C GLN A 147 49.33 41.53 -22.41
N GLU A 148 49.12 41.43 -21.10
CA GLU A 148 48.58 40.25 -20.43
C GLU A 148 47.10 40.03 -20.77
N VAL A 149 46.27 41.08 -20.77
CA VAL A 149 44.88 40.97 -21.27
C VAL A 149 44.83 40.63 -22.75
N GLY A 150 45.78 41.14 -23.55
CA GLY A 150 45.88 40.81 -24.98
C GLY A 150 46.27 39.36 -25.27
N ALA A 151 46.83 38.65 -24.29
CA ALA A 151 47.15 37.22 -24.38
C ALA A 151 45.98 36.31 -23.97
N LEU A 152 44.92 36.86 -23.38
CA LEU A 152 43.73 36.09 -22.99
C LEU A 152 42.85 35.79 -24.21
N LYS A 153 42.21 34.62 -24.21
CA LYS A 153 41.20 34.26 -25.20
C LYS A 153 39.93 35.07 -24.93
N GLY A 154 39.36 35.65 -25.97
CA GLY A 154 38.15 36.48 -25.88
C GLY A 154 37.43 36.61 -27.22
N TRP A 155 36.45 37.49 -27.28
CA TRP A 155 35.65 37.73 -28.49
C TRP A 155 36.30 38.79 -29.36
N HIS A 156 36.38 38.55 -30.66
CA HIS A 156 36.93 39.51 -31.62
C HIS A 156 35.82 39.98 -32.56
N ILE A 157 35.40 41.23 -32.37
CA ILE A 157 34.31 41.88 -33.11
C ILE A 157 34.93 42.77 -34.18
N GLY A 158 34.54 42.58 -35.44
CA GLY A 158 35.12 43.30 -36.59
C GLY A 158 36.22 42.55 -37.36
N GLY A 159 36.34 41.23 -37.20
CA GLY A 159 37.14 40.35 -38.06
C GLY A 159 36.45 40.00 -39.40
N LYS A 160 36.99 39.05 -40.17
CA LYS A 160 36.41 38.54 -41.45
C LYS A 160 35.12 37.70 -41.27
N SER A 161 34.30 37.97 -40.26
CA SER A 161 33.08 37.20 -39.97
C SER A 161 31.83 38.03 -40.23
N ASP A 162 30.85 37.45 -40.93
CA ASP A 162 29.55 38.06 -41.24
C ASP A 162 28.55 38.05 -40.04
N ARG A 163 29.05 38.07 -38.80
CA ARG A 163 28.23 37.89 -37.59
C ARG A 163 27.77 39.23 -37.02
N TYR A 164 26.50 39.33 -36.61
CA TYR A 164 25.95 40.55 -36.01
C TYR A 164 26.42 40.74 -34.56
N GLU A 165 26.53 42.00 -34.09
CA GLU A 165 26.93 42.32 -32.71
C GLU A 165 25.99 41.70 -31.66
N THR A 166 24.70 41.55 -31.97
CA THR A 166 23.70 40.93 -31.08
C THR A 166 24.02 39.48 -30.76
N GLU A 167 24.51 38.71 -31.74
CA GLU A 167 24.89 37.32 -31.53
C GLU A 167 26.15 37.20 -30.65
N TYR A 168 27.08 38.15 -30.75
CA TYR A 168 28.23 38.20 -29.83
C TYR A 168 27.79 38.51 -28.40
N ILE A 169 26.79 39.37 -28.22
CA ILE A 169 26.22 39.70 -26.91
C ILE A 169 25.54 38.46 -26.31
N GLU A 170 24.72 37.75 -27.10
CA GLU A 170 24.08 36.50 -26.68
C GLU A 170 25.13 35.46 -26.22
N ASP A 171 26.17 35.25 -27.01
CA ASP A 171 27.28 34.34 -26.67
C ASP A 171 27.98 34.72 -25.35
N VAL A 172 28.27 36.02 -25.16
CA VAL A 172 28.95 36.51 -23.94
C VAL A 172 28.08 36.24 -22.72
N VAL A 173 26.78 36.55 -22.81
CA VAL A 173 25.83 36.38 -21.72
C VAL A 173 25.60 34.90 -21.40
N GLU A 174 25.52 34.04 -22.41
CA GLU A 174 25.41 32.60 -22.23
C GLU A 174 26.67 32.00 -21.60
N TYR A 175 27.86 32.42 -22.06
CA TYR A 175 29.13 31.98 -21.49
C TYR A 175 29.24 32.31 -20.00
N ILE A 176 28.87 33.54 -19.62
CA ILE A 176 28.87 33.98 -18.21
C ILE A 176 27.91 33.14 -17.37
N SER A 177 26.72 32.85 -17.90
CA SER A 177 25.72 32.04 -17.20
C SER A 177 26.28 30.64 -16.90
N LYS A 178 26.90 29.99 -17.90
CA LYS A 178 27.49 28.65 -17.75
C LYS A 178 28.67 28.61 -16.75
N GLU A 179 29.59 29.57 -16.82
CA GLU A 179 30.75 29.62 -15.91
C GLU A 179 30.35 29.81 -14.44
N LEU A 180 29.31 30.60 -14.18
CA LEU A 180 28.85 30.85 -12.82
C LEU A 180 27.92 29.75 -12.30
N ASP A 181 27.08 29.15 -13.15
CA ASP A 181 26.22 28.02 -12.78
C ASP A 181 27.04 26.75 -12.45
N SER A 182 28.19 26.56 -13.09
CA SER A 182 29.11 25.45 -12.78
C SER A 182 29.67 25.48 -11.34
N ASN A 183 29.56 26.62 -10.64
CA ASN A 183 29.95 26.78 -9.24
C ASN A 183 28.76 26.73 -8.25
N CYS A 184 27.53 26.56 -8.74
CA CYS A 184 26.33 26.34 -7.92
C CYS A 184 25.96 24.86 -7.90
N THR A 185 26.65 24.06 -7.07
CA THR A 185 26.08 22.79 -6.62
C THR A 185 24.85 23.09 -5.77
N SER A 186 23.69 22.79 -6.32
CA SER A 186 22.41 22.89 -5.63
C SER A 186 22.37 21.98 -4.40
N VAL A 187 21.53 22.36 -3.45
CA VAL A 187 21.27 21.74 -2.15
C VAL A 187 20.87 20.26 -2.34
N SER A 188 21.84 19.34 -2.42
CA SER A 188 21.59 17.91 -2.55
C SER A 188 22.12 17.07 -1.39
N GLU A 189 22.68 17.68 -0.33
CA GLU A 189 23.41 16.92 0.70
C GLU A 189 22.53 16.31 1.82
N GLU A 190 21.20 16.48 1.81
CA GLU A 190 20.34 15.99 2.91
C GLU A 190 19.12 15.13 2.49
N LEU A 191 19.00 14.70 1.23
CA LEU A 191 17.84 13.92 0.78
C LEU A 191 18.18 12.42 0.70
N VAL A 192 17.39 11.60 1.38
CA VAL A 192 17.60 10.14 1.52
C VAL A 192 16.41 9.39 0.92
N GLY A 193 16.68 8.29 0.19
CA GLY A 193 15.66 7.31 -0.20
C GLY A 193 14.69 7.76 -1.31
N ILE A 194 15.10 8.70 -2.16
CA ILE A 194 14.28 9.26 -3.25
C ILE A 194 14.70 8.81 -4.66
N ASP A 195 15.82 8.10 -4.79
CA ASP A 195 16.47 7.82 -6.08
C ASP A 195 15.63 6.92 -7.00
N ASP A 196 14.97 5.91 -6.43
CA ASP A 196 14.15 4.98 -7.21
C ASP A 196 12.90 5.67 -7.76
N GLN A 197 12.19 6.43 -6.92
CA GLN A 197 11.01 7.20 -7.33
C GLN A 197 11.39 8.28 -8.35
N LYS A 198 12.53 8.94 -8.14
CA LYS A 198 13.08 9.92 -9.08
C LYS A 198 13.34 9.28 -10.45
N LYS A 199 14.00 8.11 -10.51
CA LYS A 199 14.24 7.38 -11.77
C LYS A 199 12.94 7.05 -12.51
N ILE A 200 11.91 6.60 -11.79
CA ILE A 200 10.59 6.31 -12.37
C ILE A 200 10.00 7.58 -13.00
N ILE A 201 10.02 8.71 -12.28
CA ILE A 201 9.47 9.98 -12.78
C ILE A 201 10.26 10.48 -14.00
N LEU A 202 11.60 10.41 -13.96
CA LEU A 202 12.45 10.78 -15.09
C LEU A 202 12.13 9.92 -16.32
N GLY A 203 11.96 8.59 -16.16
CA GLY A 203 11.53 7.71 -17.23
C GLY A 203 10.15 8.06 -17.79
N LEU A 204 9.20 8.49 -16.96
CA LEU A 204 7.89 8.97 -17.40
C LEU A 204 7.97 10.31 -18.14
N ILE A 205 8.90 11.18 -17.77
CA ILE A 205 9.13 12.47 -18.45
C ILE A 205 9.69 12.26 -19.86
N GLU A 206 10.56 11.27 -20.05
CA GLU A 206 11.16 10.96 -21.36
C GLU A 206 10.16 10.42 -22.39
N GLN A 207 9.02 9.86 -21.95
CA GLN A 207 8.00 9.34 -22.86
C GLN A 207 7.22 10.46 -23.56
N GLU A 208 7.11 10.43 -24.90
CA GLU A 208 6.39 11.45 -25.68
C GLU A 208 4.91 11.58 -25.28
N HIS A 209 4.23 10.47 -24.95
CA HIS A 209 2.79 10.47 -24.65
C HIS A 209 2.43 10.85 -23.20
N SER A 210 3.42 10.97 -22.31
CA SER A 210 3.20 11.28 -20.88
C SER A 210 3.32 12.78 -20.62
N ARG A 211 2.20 13.51 -20.74
CA ARG A 211 2.17 14.98 -20.61
C ARG A 211 1.94 15.46 -19.18
N VAL A 212 1.11 14.75 -18.42
CA VAL A 212 0.73 15.09 -17.05
C VAL A 212 1.13 13.94 -16.13
N ILE A 213 1.94 14.21 -15.13
CA ILE A 213 2.46 13.25 -14.16
C ILE A 213 1.91 13.61 -12.78
N GLY A 214 1.11 12.72 -12.22
CA GLY A 214 0.56 12.86 -10.88
C GLY A 214 1.48 12.26 -9.81
N LEU A 215 1.79 13.04 -8.77
CA LEU A 215 2.46 12.59 -7.55
C LEU A 215 1.48 12.74 -6.39
N TRP A 216 1.00 11.65 -5.84
CA TRP A 216 -0.16 11.66 -4.95
C TRP A 216 0.15 11.07 -3.55
N GLY A 217 -0.76 11.05 -2.57
CA GLY A 217 -0.56 10.33 -1.29
C GLY A 217 -0.56 11.22 -0.04
N MET A 218 -0.45 10.60 1.14
CA MET A 218 -0.70 11.26 2.43
C MET A 218 0.11 12.56 2.64
N GLY A 219 -0.44 13.50 3.41
CA GLY A 219 0.28 14.69 3.88
C GLY A 219 1.63 14.33 4.54
N GLY A 220 2.68 15.09 4.21
CA GLY A 220 4.01 14.88 4.78
C GLY A 220 4.86 13.76 4.16
N ILE A 221 4.35 13.01 3.17
CA ILE A 221 5.10 11.89 2.56
C ILE A 221 6.27 12.31 1.65
N GLY A 222 6.47 13.60 1.39
CA GLY A 222 7.60 14.11 0.59
C GLY A 222 7.32 14.37 -0.90
N LYS A 223 6.04 14.37 -1.34
CA LYS A 223 5.66 14.63 -2.75
C LYS A 223 6.21 15.94 -3.31
N THR A 224 6.04 17.03 -2.56
CA THR A 224 6.53 18.36 -2.93
C THR A 224 8.05 18.36 -3.08
N THR A 225 8.76 17.69 -2.18
CA THR A 225 10.23 17.54 -2.22
C THR A 225 10.67 16.74 -3.44
N LEU A 226 10.03 15.61 -3.72
CA LEU A 226 10.34 14.79 -4.90
C LEU A 226 10.10 15.57 -6.19
N ALA A 227 9.01 16.33 -6.27
CA ALA A 227 8.72 17.21 -7.40
C ALA A 227 9.79 18.30 -7.57
N ASP A 228 10.30 18.87 -6.46
CA ASP A 228 11.33 19.93 -6.44
C ASP A 228 12.68 19.42 -6.94
N VAL A 229 13.06 18.20 -6.53
CA VAL A 229 14.29 17.53 -6.98
C VAL A 229 14.23 17.25 -8.48
N VAL A 230 13.13 16.63 -8.95
CA VAL A 230 12.94 16.36 -10.37
C VAL A 230 12.93 17.67 -11.17
N TYR A 231 12.17 18.66 -10.72
CA TYR A 231 12.10 19.98 -11.36
C TYR A 231 13.47 20.63 -11.51
N SER A 232 14.27 20.63 -10.44
CA SER A 232 15.60 21.24 -10.44
C SER A 232 16.56 20.57 -11.43
N GLU A 233 16.39 19.28 -11.69
CA GLU A 233 17.23 18.52 -12.61
C GLU A 233 16.89 18.74 -14.08
N ILE A 234 15.59 18.84 -14.40
CA ILE A 234 15.12 18.86 -15.80
C ILE A 234 14.68 20.23 -16.29
N CYS A 235 14.54 21.25 -15.43
CA CYS A 235 13.97 22.54 -15.82
C CYS A 235 14.70 23.23 -16.97
N GLN A 236 16.03 23.06 -17.08
CA GLN A 236 16.87 23.64 -18.12
C GLN A 236 16.57 23.10 -19.52
N ASN A 237 15.88 21.94 -19.62
CA ASN A 237 15.51 21.34 -20.91
C ASN A 237 14.24 21.95 -21.53
N PHE A 238 13.64 22.97 -20.89
CA PHE A 238 12.39 23.59 -21.29
C PHE A 238 12.55 25.09 -21.52
N GLU A 239 11.84 25.65 -22.50
CA GLU A 239 11.90 27.07 -22.86
C GLU A 239 11.30 28.00 -21.79
N SER A 240 10.41 27.47 -20.96
CA SER A 240 9.90 28.14 -19.78
C SER A 240 9.49 27.12 -18.73
N HIS A 241 9.74 27.44 -17.47
CA HIS A 241 9.44 26.53 -16.38
C HIS A 241 8.94 27.30 -15.16
N LEU A 242 8.04 26.69 -14.38
CA LEU A 242 7.50 27.29 -13.16
C LEU A 242 7.09 26.25 -12.14
N PHE A 243 7.57 26.41 -10.91
CA PHE A 243 7.08 25.66 -9.75
C PHE A 243 6.07 26.51 -8.98
N LEU A 244 4.80 26.11 -9.01
CA LEU A 244 3.73 26.79 -8.30
C LEU A 244 3.35 26.04 -7.02
N ARG A 245 3.89 26.51 -5.88
CA ARG A 245 3.62 25.96 -4.54
C ARG A 245 2.23 26.34 -4.00
N ASN A 246 1.64 25.42 -3.23
CA ASN A 246 0.37 25.56 -2.49
C ASN A 246 -0.80 26.09 -3.35
N VAL A 247 -1.10 25.43 -4.46
CA VAL A 247 -2.13 25.84 -5.43
C VAL A 247 -3.49 25.98 -4.76
N SER A 248 -3.92 24.97 -3.99
CA SER A 248 -5.24 24.99 -3.34
C SER A 248 -5.41 26.13 -2.33
N GLU A 249 -4.36 26.43 -1.57
CA GLU A 249 -4.37 27.55 -0.61
C GLU A 249 -4.41 28.91 -1.32
N LYS A 250 -3.59 29.08 -2.36
CA LYS A 250 -3.58 30.32 -3.15
C LYS A 250 -4.90 30.56 -3.84
N ILE A 251 -5.54 29.53 -4.39
CA ILE A 251 -6.87 29.65 -5.00
C ILE A 251 -7.89 30.18 -3.99
N LYS A 252 -7.88 29.68 -2.74
CA LYS A 252 -8.76 30.18 -1.68
C LYS A 252 -8.52 31.67 -1.36
N ASN A 253 -7.26 32.11 -1.43
CA ASN A 253 -6.88 33.47 -1.04
C ASN A 253 -7.03 34.51 -2.16
N VAL A 254 -6.59 34.20 -3.38
CA VAL A 254 -6.53 35.16 -4.50
C VAL A 254 -7.48 34.83 -5.66
N GLY A 255 -8.14 33.67 -5.63
CA GLY A 255 -9.04 33.21 -6.68
C GLY A 255 -8.35 32.58 -7.89
N ASN A 256 -9.08 31.73 -8.62
CA ASN A 256 -8.59 30.96 -9.77
C ASN A 256 -8.02 31.86 -10.88
N GLU A 257 -8.73 32.93 -11.24
CA GLU A 257 -8.37 33.79 -12.37
C GLU A 257 -7.06 34.53 -12.14
N SER A 258 -6.87 35.08 -10.94
CA SER A 258 -5.65 35.80 -10.58
C SER A 258 -4.43 34.88 -10.60
N LEU A 259 -4.55 33.67 -10.03
CA LEU A 259 -3.45 32.71 -9.98
C LEU A 259 -3.07 32.21 -11.37
N ARG A 260 -4.05 31.98 -12.24
CA ARG A 260 -3.83 31.61 -13.64
C ARG A 260 -3.16 32.73 -14.44
N ASN A 261 -3.59 33.97 -14.26
CA ASN A 261 -2.98 35.11 -14.94
C ASN A 261 -1.52 35.30 -14.49
N GLU A 262 -1.23 35.06 -13.20
CA GLU A 262 0.13 35.01 -12.68
C GLU A 262 0.96 33.90 -13.36
N LEU A 263 0.42 32.68 -13.45
CA LEU A 263 1.06 31.56 -14.14
C LEU A 263 1.44 31.93 -15.58
N PHE A 264 0.49 32.43 -16.36
CA PHE A 264 0.73 32.79 -17.76
C PHE A 264 1.69 33.95 -17.92
N SER A 265 1.65 34.93 -17.01
CA SER A 265 2.57 36.08 -17.06
C SER A 265 4.03 35.63 -16.96
N LYS A 266 4.29 34.63 -16.12
CA LYS A 266 5.61 34.01 -15.95
C LYS A 266 5.98 33.10 -17.12
N LEU A 267 5.06 32.24 -17.58
CA LEU A 267 5.35 31.32 -18.69
C LEU A 267 5.60 32.05 -20.02
N LEU A 268 4.89 33.15 -20.27
CA LEU A 268 4.99 33.94 -21.50
C LEU A 268 5.97 35.12 -21.39
N ASN A 269 6.61 35.32 -20.22
CA ASN A 269 7.46 36.48 -19.91
C ASN A 269 6.78 37.82 -20.25
N GLN A 270 5.48 37.95 -19.97
CA GLN A 270 4.68 39.14 -20.28
C GLN A 270 3.98 39.65 -19.02
N LYS A 271 4.28 40.90 -18.65
CA LYS A 271 3.57 41.60 -17.57
C LYS A 271 2.18 42.05 -18.04
N GLY A 272 1.21 42.06 -17.13
CA GLY A 272 -0.13 42.62 -17.37
C GLY A 272 -1.11 41.73 -18.14
N ILE A 273 -0.95 40.40 -18.07
CA ILE A 273 -1.97 39.47 -18.60
C ILE A 273 -3.23 39.57 -17.73
N CYS A 274 -4.36 39.88 -18.36
CA CYS A 274 -5.65 40.04 -17.70
C CYS A 274 -6.71 39.24 -18.47
N ILE A 275 -6.94 37.99 -18.05
CA ILE A 275 -7.97 37.11 -18.62
C ILE A 275 -9.08 36.96 -17.59
N ASN A 276 -10.16 37.72 -17.79
CA ASN A 276 -11.33 37.76 -16.90
C ASN A 276 -12.41 36.71 -17.27
N SER A 277 -12.14 35.88 -18.28
CA SER A 277 -13.04 34.80 -18.71
C SER A 277 -12.44 33.45 -18.34
N PRO A 278 -13.25 32.45 -17.95
CA PRO A 278 -12.78 31.07 -17.81
C PRO A 278 -12.14 30.52 -19.09
N SER A 279 -12.59 30.96 -20.27
CA SER A 279 -12.05 30.56 -21.56
C SER A 279 -10.73 31.27 -21.90
N ILE A 280 -9.68 30.49 -22.14
CA ILE A 280 -8.38 31.00 -22.59
C ILE A 280 -8.43 31.12 -24.11
N GLY A 281 -8.66 32.35 -24.59
CA GLY A 281 -8.74 32.66 -26.02
C GLY A 281 -7.40 33.05 -26.65
N HIS A 282 -7.46 33.36 -27.94
CA HIS A 282 -6.35 33.99 -28.67
C HIS A 282 -5.97 35.36 -28.04
N PRO A 283 -4.68 35.75 -27.98
CA PRO A 283 -3.51 35.04 -28.53
C PRO A 283 -2.84 34.08 -27.53
N TYR A 284 -3.31 33.99 -26.28
CA TYR A 284 -2.60 33.28 -25.22
C TYR A 284 -2.57 31.76 -25.43
N GLN A 285 -3.67 31.19 -25.92
CA GLN A 285 -3.75 29.77 -26.25
C GLN A 285 -2.69 29.35 -27.29
N GLU A 286 -2.58 30.09 -28.39
CA GLU A 286 -1.65 29.77 -29.47
C GLU A 286 -0.19 29.92 -29.03
N ARG A 287 0.11 30.95 -28.24
CA ARG A 287 1.45 31.18 -27.69
C ARG A 287 1.88 30.13 -26.69
N LEU A 288 0.95 29.64 -25.85
CA LEU A 288 1.23 28.54 -24.92
C LEU A 288 1.38 27.20 -25.65
N ASN A 289 0.64 27.00 -26.74
CA ASN A 289 0.73 25.79 -27.56
C ASN A 289 2.06 25.69 -28.34
N ASN A 290 2.62 26.83 -28.73
CA ASN A 290 3.88 26.90 -29.47
C ASN A 290 5.12 26.90 -28.56
N LYS A 291 4.97 26.76 -27.24
CA LYS A 291 6.06 26.84 -26.27
C LYS A 291 6.22 25.52 -25.53
N LYS A 292 7.47 25.07 -25.37
CA LYS A 292 7.81 23.89 -24.56
C LYS A 292 7.95 24.29 -23.09
N VAL A 293 6.98 23.92 -22.25
CA VAL A 293 6.95 24.35 -20.83
C VAL A 293 7.02 23.21 -19.83
N LEU A 294 7.66 23.46 -18.68
CA LEU A 294 7.63 22.58 -17.50
C LEU A 294 6.90 23.27 -16.34
N VAL A 295 5.77 22.72 -15.90
CA VAL A 295 4.99 23.29 -14.80
C VAL A 295 4.83 22.29 -13.67
N VAL A 296 5.15 22.70 -12.44
CA VAL A 296 4.80 21.95 -11.23
C VAL A 296 3.62 22.63 -10.54
N LEU A 297 2.52 21.92 -10.36
CA LEU A 297 1.35 22.37 -9.61
C LEU A 297 1.30 21.60 -8.29
N ASP A 298 1.68 22.25 -7.19
CA ASP A 298 1.83 21.60 -5.90
C ASP A 298 0.62 21.83 -4.97
N ASP A 299 0.17 20.77 -4.29
CA ASP A 299 -1.01 20.68 -3.43
C ASP A 299 -2.31 21.05 -4.16
N VAL A 300 -2.65 20.27 -5.20
CA VAL A 300 -3.91 20.35 -5.94
C VAL A 300 -4.95 19.43 -5.28
N SER A 301 -6.11 19.98 -4.92
CA SER A 301 -7.17 19.27 -4.19
C SER A 301 -8.43 19.00 -5.03
N ASN A 302 -8.54 19.56 -6.22
CA ASN A 302 -9.67 19.34 -7.14
C ASN A 302 -9.16 19.30 -8.60
N PRO A 303 -9.51 18.30 -9.42
CA PRO A 303 -9.15 18.24 -10.85
C PRO A 303 -9.57 19.48 -11.65
N ASP A 304 -10.68 20.15 -11.28
CA ASP A 304 -11.11 21.40 -11.93
C ASP A 304 -10.02 22.48 -11.86
N GLN A 305 -9.23 22.50 -10.78
CA GLN A 305 -8.13 23.45 -10.63
C GLN A 305 -7.09 23.27 -11.74
N ILE A 306 -6.82 22.03 -12.17
CA ILE A 306 -5.90 21.73 -13.27
C ILE A 306 -6.47 22.25 -14.59
N GLU A 307 -7.77 22.05 -14.82
CA GLU A 307 -8.44 22.55 -16.02
C GLU A 307 -8.45 24.09 -16.06
N PHE A 308 -8.81 24.73 -14.95
CA PHE A 308 -8.80 26.19 -14.82
C PHE A 308 -7.42 26.78 -15.09
N MET A 309 -6.35 26.11 -14.66
CA MET A 309 -4.97 26.55 -14.91
C MET A 309 -4.55 26.46 -16.39
N GLY A 310 -5.41 25.94 -17.27
CA GLY A 310 -5.21 25.99 -18.71
C GLY A 310 -4.23 24.96 -19.23
N VAL A 311 -3.98 23.88 -18.47
CA VAL A 311 -3.02 22.83 -18.81
C VAL A 311 -3.26 22.24 -20.20
N LYS A 312 -4.53 22.18 -20.66
CA LYS A 312 -4.90 21.72 -22.00
C LYS A 312 -4.34 22.57 -23.15
N HIS A 313 -3.96 23.82 -22.90
CA HIS A 313 -3.47 24.76 -23.92
C HIS A 313 -1.95 24.78 -24.09
N PHE A 314 -1.18 24.05 -23.26
CA PHE A 314 0.28 23.96 -23.41
C PHE A 314 0.67 23.13 -24.65
N GLY A 315 1.88 23.33 -25.15
CA GLY A 315 2.39 22.58 -26.30
C GLY A 315 2.53 21.08 -26.02
N PRO A 316 2.53 20.23 -27.07
CA PRO A 316 2.59 18.77 -26.94
C PRO A 316 3.87 18.27 -26.23
N GLU A 317 4.99 18.99 -26.36
CA GLU A 317 6.26 18.67 -25.68
C GLU A 317 6.34 19.17 -24.23
N SER A 318 5.29 19.81 -23.73
CA SER A 318 5.27 20.34 -22.37
C SER A 318 5.06 19.22 -21.35
N LYS A 319 5.62 19.39 -20.15
CA LYS A 319 5.45 18.44 -19.04
C LYS A 319 4.85 19.13 -17.82
N ILE A 320 3.86 18.49 -17.22
CA ILE A 320 3.17 19.01 -16.03
C ILE A 320 3.28 17.98 -14.92
N ILE A 321 3.85 18.38 -13.78
CA ILE A 321 3.91 17.55 -12.57
C ILE A 321 2.87 18.11 -11.60
N VAL A 322 1.95 17.27 -11.14
CA VAL A 322 0.91 17.68 -10.18
C VAL A 322 1.11 16.93 -8.89
N THR A 323 1.23 17.63 -7.76
CA THR A 323 1.20 16.97 -6.45
C THR A 323 -0.22 17.03 -5.85
N SER A 324 -0.72 15.89 -5.38
CA SER A 324 -2.06 15.77 -4.78
C SER A 324 -2.02 14.90 -3.52
N ARG A 325 -3.04 14.98 -2.68
CA ARG A 325 -3.22 14.06 -1.55
C ARG A 325 -4.00 12.81 -1.94
N ASP A 326 -4.66 12.85 -3.10
CA ASP A 326 -5.54 11.80 -3.58
C ASP A 326 -4.76 10.79 -4.44
N ARG A 327 -4.53 9.60 -3.85
CA ARG A 327 -4.14 8.26 -4.37
C ARG A 327 -2.68 7.76 -4.60
N GLN A 328 -1.80 7.70 -3.55
CA GLN A 328 -0.60 6.80 -3.25
C GLN A 328 0.91 6.97 -3.71
N VAL A 329 1.75 7.83 -3.09
CA VAL A 329 3.23 7.80 -3.28
C VAL A 329 3.85 6.83 -2.28
N LYS A 330 4.80 6.02 -2.75
CA LYS A 330 5.53 5.02 -1.98
C LYS A 330 6.29 5.69 -0.81
N LYS A 331 6.08 5.19 0.41
CA LYS A 331 6.76 5.65 1.63
C LYS A 331 8.27 5.33 1.59
N LEU A 332 9.05 5.96 2.48
CA LEU A 332 10.44 5.53 2.69
C LEU A 332 10.46 4.10 3.25
N ASN A 333 11.43 3.29 2.83
CA ASN A 333 11.66 1.98 3.44
C ASN A 333 12.25 2.15 4.85
N GLU A 334 12.31 1.08 5.64
CA GLU A 334 12.77 1.15 7.03
C GLU A 334 14.20 1.68 7.16
N ASN A 335 15.09 1.30 6.24
CA ASN A 335 16.50 1.72 6.24
C ASN A 335 16.63 3.22 5.95
N ASP A 336 15.96 3.71 4.91
CA ASP A 336 15.95 5.13 4.53
C ASP A 336 15.27 5.99 5.60
N SER A 337 14.23 5.44 6.24
CA SER A 337 13.53 6.09 7.34
C SER A 337 14.44 6.25 8.57
N LEU A 338 15.19 5.19 8.89
CA LEU A 338 16.16 5.21 9.98
C LEU A 338 17.32 6.16 9.69
N GLN A 339 17.79 6.20 8.45
CA GLN A 339 18.86 7.10 8.02
C GLN A 339 18.41 8.56 8.06
N LEU A 340 17.22 8.88 7.54
CA LEU A 340 16.65 10.24 7.60
C LEU A 340 16.45 10.69 9.05
N PHE A 341 15.87 9.84 9.90
CA PHE A 341 15.70 10.14 11.33
C PHE A 341 17.05 10.36 12.02
N SER A 342 18.03 9.49 11.76
CA SER A 342 19.35 9.57 12.39
C SER A 342 20.12 10.82 11.99
N THR A 343 20.00 11.22 10.72
CA THR A 343 20.62 12.45 10.22
C THR A 343 20.07 13.66 10.98
N LEU A 344 18.78 13.66 11.31
CA LEU A 344 18.11 14.77 11.98
C LEU A 344 18.24 14.73 13.52
N ALA A 345 18.38 13.54 14.11
CA ALA A 345 18.50 13.35 15.56
C ALA A 345 19.96 13.40 16.04
N PHE A 346 20.92 12.96 15.22
CA PHE A 346 22.32 12.77 15.61
C PHE A 346 23.32 13.47 14.68
N ASN A 347 22.90 14.05 13.55
CA ASN A 347 23.80 14.47 12.45
C ASN A 347 24.69 13.31 11.94
N LEU A 348 24.18 12.07 11.97
CA LEU A 348 24.87 10.87 11.52
C LEU A 348 23.95 10.01 10.65
N LEU A 349 24.52 9.27 9.70
CA LEU A 349 23.74 8.38 8.82
C LEU A 349 23.10 7.20 9.56
N ASN A 350 23.66 6.81 10.71
CA ASN A 350 23.17 5.72 11.54
C ASN A 350 22.98 6.21 12.98
N PRO A 351 22.03 5.61 13.73
CA PRO A 351 21.84 5.96 15.13
C PRO A 351 23.07 5.51 15.95
N ALA A 352 23.34 6.23 17.04
CA ALA A 352 24.31 5.74 18.02
C ALA A 352 23.83 4.39 18.60
N ALA A 353 24.75 3.44 18.81
CA ALA A 353 24.41 2.07 19.24
C ALA A 353 23.51 2.03 20.49
N ASP A 354 23.76 2.92 21.45
CA ASP A 354 22.99 3.03 22.71
C ASP A 354 21.56 3.58 22.52
N PHE A 355 21.25 4.13 21.35
CA PHE A 355 19.96 4.73 20.98
C PHE A 355 19.26 3.98 19.85
N GLN A 356 19.81 2.86 19.38
CA GLN A 356 19.31 2.17 18.20
C GLN A 356 17.91 1.59 18.43
N ASP A 357 17.64 1.01 19.61
CA ASP A 357 16.32 0.49 19.96
C ASP A 357 15.25 1.60 20.02
N LEU A 358 15.59 2.74 20.62
CA LEU A 358 14.70 3.90 20.70
C LEU A 358 14.47 4.55 19.33
N SER A 359 15.52 4.63 18.50
CA SER A 359 15.42 5.13 17.12
C SER A 359 14.48 4.26 16.29
N CYS A 360 14.56 2.94 16.41
CA CYS A 360 13.63 2.01 15.78
C CYS A 360 12.19 2.21 16.28
N LYS A 361 11.97 2.52 17.56
CA LYS A 361 10.62 2.83 18.08
C LYS A 361 10.04 4.12 17.47
N PHE A 362 10.83 5.19 17.34
CA PHE A 362 10.38 6.44 16.69
C PHE A 362 10.17 6.26 15.18
N VAL A 363 11.04 5.52 14.50
CA VAL A 363 10.87 5.17 13.08
C VAL A 363 9.63 4.31 12.87
N GLY A 364 9.41 3.33 13.74
CA GLY A 364 8.21 2.50 13.77
C GLY A 364 6.94 3.33 13.95
N TYR A 365 6.96 4.34 14.83
CA TYR A 365 5.84 5.28 14.98
C TYR A 365 5.58 6.10 13.70
N ALA A 366 6.64 6.56 13.04
CA ALA A 366 6.52 7.37 11.82
C ALA A 366 6.20 6.57 10.54
N GLN A 367 6.40 5.23 10.55
CA GLN A 367 6.18 4.27 9.44
C GLN A 367 6.54 4.81 8.05
N GLY A 368 7.73 5.40 7.92
CA GLY A 368 8.24 5.89 6.63
C GLY A 368 7.67 7.22 6.14
N ASN A 369 7.03 8.01 7.03
CA ASN A 369 6.66 9.40 6.74
C ASN A 369 7.83 10.38 6.98
N PRO A 370 8.44 10.98 5.94
CA PRO A 370 9.61 11.85 6.06
C PRO A 370 9.40 13.07 6.97
N LEU A 371 8.20 13.65 6.95
CA LEU A 371 7.89 14.82 7.77
C LEU A 371 7.79 14.47 9.25
N ALA A 372 7.17 13.34 9.58
CA ALA A 372 7.11 12.84 10.94
C ALA A 372 8.51 12.51 11.46
N LEU A 373 9.33 11.81 10.66
CA LEU A 373 10.73 11.53 10.97
C LEU A 373 11.51 12.83 11.21
N LYS A 374 11.26 13.86 10.40
CA LYS A 374 11.89 15.18 10.58
C LYS A 374 11.48 15.87 11.87
N VAL A 375 10.18 15.93 12.17
CA VAL A 375 9.70 16.56 13.41
C VAL A 375 10.24 15.84 14.64
N LEU A 376 10.19 14.51 14.66
CA LEU A 376 10.68 13.69 15.76
C LEU A 376 12.20 13.80 15.93
N GLY A 377 12.97 13.62 14.86
CA GLY A 377 14.43 13.72 14.90
C GLY A 377 14.89 15.10 15.38
N SER A 378 14.31 16.18 14.83
CA SER A 378 14.62 17.56 15.25
C SER A 378 14.29 17.84 16.72
N LYS A 379 13.20 17.26 17.24
CA LYS A 379 12.76 17.46 18.64
C LYS A 379 13.68 16.74 19.64
N LEU A 380 14.27 15.64 19.21
CA LEU A 380 15.14 14.79 20.02
C LEU A 380 16.62 15.17 19.93
N TYR A 381 16.97 15.97 18.93
CA TYR A 381 18.30 16.57 18.77
C TYR A 381 18.73 17.24 20.08
N THR A 382 19.86 16.79 20.64
CA THR A 382 20.46 17.20 21.94
C THR A 382 19.85 16.63 23.24
N LYS A 383 18.79 15.82 23.19
CA LYS A 383 18.18 15.21 24.39
C LYS A 383 18.92 13.97 24.90
N SER A 384 18.82 13.71 26.21
CA SER A 384 19.37 12.51 26.85
C SER A 384 18.51 11.26 26.61
N ARG A 385 19.08 10.06 26.78
CA ARG A 385 18.36 8.78 26.63
C ARG A 385 17.09 8.68 27.47
N LYS A 386 17.13 9.15 28.73
CA LYS A 386 15.94 9.15 29.61
C LYS A 386 14.83 10.04 29.08
N GLU A 387 15.17 11.16 28.46
CA GLU A 387 14.20 12.05 27.83
C GLU A 387 13.64 11.43 26.54
N TRP A 388 14.43 10.65 25.80
CA TRP A 388 13.93 9.86 24.66
C TRP A 388 12.93 8.79 25.11
N GLU A 389 13.24 8.02 26.16
CA GLU A 389 12.34 7.02 26.75
C GLU A 389 11.01 7.66 27.18
N SER A 390 11.08 8.77 27.93
CA SER A 390 9.90 9.53 28.33
C SER A 390 9.11 10.07 27.15
N GLU A 391 9.76 10.48 26.06
CA GLU A 391 9.10 10.99 24.87
C GLU A 391 8.40 9.85 24.09
N VAL A 392 9.02 8.67 23.97
CA VAL A 392 8.37 7.47 23.39
C VAL A 392 7.11 7.12 24.18
N ASP A 393 7.17 7.14 25.52
CA ASP A 393 6.00 6.86 26.35
C ASP A 393 4.93 7.95 26.21
N SER A 394 5.33 9.21 26.04
CA SER A 394 4.38 10.29 25.76
C SER A 394 3.69 10.13 24.40
N LEU A 395 4.37 9.63 23.36
CA LEU A 395 3.79 9.41 22.03
C LEU A 395 2.80 8.25 22.00
N LYS A 396 2.94 7.26 22.90
CA LYS A 396 1.91 6.22 23.09
C LYS A 396 0.62 6.80 23.67
N GLN A 397 0.69 7.93 24.37
CA GLN A 397 -0.45 8.55 25.03
C GLN A 397 -1.00 9.78 24.31
N TYR A 398 -0.17 10.54 23.59
CA TYR A 398 -0.55 11.82 22.99
C TYR A 398 0.09 12.03 21.61
N ALA A 399 -0.70 12.50 20.65
CA ALA A 399 -0.19 12.91 19.34
C ALA A 399 0.63 14.22 19.45
N GLU A 400 1.76 14.29 18.73
CA GLU A 400 2.60 15.49 18.73
C GLU A 400 1.89 16.68 18.03
N PRO A 401 1.87 17.90 18.60
CA PRO A 401 1.06 19.02 18.10
C PRO A 401 1.39 19.51 16.68
N LYS A 402 2.66 19.56 16.28
CA LYS A 402 3.06 19.99 14.92
C LYS A 402 2.69 18.93 13.89
N MET A 403 2.79 17.65 14.23
CA MET A 403 2.30 16.55 13.38
C MET A 403 0.78 16.56 13.26
N SER A 404 0.09 16.77 14.38
CA SER A 404 -1.37 16.85 14.47
C SER A 404 -1.93 17.92 13.53
N HIS A 405 -1.36 19.12 13.48
CA HIS A 405 -1.85 20.19 12.59
C HIS A 405 -1.73 19.83 11.10
N ILE A 406 -0.60 19.26 10.67
CA ILE A 406 -0.35 18.97 9.24
C ILE A 406 -1.21 17.81 8.76
N LEU A 407 -1.34 16.77 9.57
CA LEU A 407 -2.16 15.62 9.21
C LEU A 407 -3.67 15.88 9.43
N LYS A 408 -4.08 16.71 10.41
CA LYS A 408 -5.47 17.22 10.53
C LYS A 408 -5.92 17.96 9.27
N SER A 409 -5.01 18.66 8.58
CA SER A 409 -5.35 19.29 7.31
C SER A 409 -5.75 18.29 6.21
N SER A 410 -5.38 17.00 6.34
CA SER A 410 -5.86 15.93 5.44
C SER A 410 -7.32 15.57 5.71
N LEU A 411 -7.90 15.96 6.85
CA LEU A 411 -9.29 15.75 7.24
C LEU A 411 -10.20 16.95 6.92
N ASP A 412 -9.65 18.12 6.59
CA ASP A 412 -10.41 19.36 6.37
C ASP A 412 -11.34 19.31 5.14
N GLY A 413 -11.09 18.39 4.21
CA GLY A 413 -11.93 18.14 3.04
C GLY A 413 -13.01 17.07 3.23
N LEU A 414 -13.11 16.45 4.41
CA LEU A 414 -14.09 15.39 4.69
C LEU A 414 -15.43 15.96 5.13
N ARG A 415 -16.50 15.33 4.66
CA ARG A 415 -17.86 15.56 5.18
C ARG A 415 -17.99 15.02 6.60
N GLU A 416 -18.96 15.51 7.35
CA GLU A 416 -19.21 15.07 8.74
C GLU A 416 -19.41 13.55 8.85
N LEU A 417 -20.11 12.95 7.88
CA LEU A 417 -20.26 11.51 7.75
C LEU A 417 -18.90 10.79 7.64
N GLU A 418 -18.04 11.25 6.73
CA GLU A 418 -16.72 10.66 6.47
C GLU A 418 -15.79 10.82 7.67
N LYS A 419 -15.87 11.96 8.38
CA LYS A 419 -15.13 12.19 9.63
C LYS A 419 -15.55 11.20 10.70
N ASN A 420 -16.84 10.99 10.89
CA ASN A 420 -17.34 10.05 11.88
C ASN A 420 -16.96 8.60 11.56
N ILE A 421 -17.01 8.19 10.28
CA ILE A 421 -16.51 6.89 9.81
C ILE A 421 -15.01 6.75 10.10
N PHE A 422 -14.21 7.78 9.79
CA PHE A 422 -12.77 7.80 10.08
C PHE A 422 -12.48 7.61 11.58
N LEU A 423 -13.23 8.29 12.45
CA LEU A 423 -13.08 8.17 13.91
C LEU A 423 -13.49 6.79 14.43
N ASP A 424 -14.57 6.20 13.91
CA ASP A 424 -14.99 4.85 14.28
C ASP A 424 -13.94 3.82 13.90
N ILE A 425 -13.36 3.92 12.70
CA ILE A 425 -12.28 3.02 12.27
C ILE A 425 -11.03 3.22 13.11
N ALA A 426 -10.61 4.46 13.35
CA ALA A 426 -9.45 4.78 14.18
C ALA A 426 -9.58 4.28 15.63
N CYS A 427 -10.77 4.41 16.23
CA CYS A 427 -10.97 4.05 17.64
C CYS A 427 -11.29 2.56 17.84
N PHE A 428 -12.01 1.94 16.90
CA PHE A 428 -12.60 0.63 17.12
C PHE A 428 -12.21 -0.44 16.09
N PHE A 429 -12.06 -0.08 14.81
CA PHE A 429 -12.05 -1.05 13.72
C PHE A 429 -10.75 -1.14 12.90
N LYS A 430 -9.66 -0.51 13.34
CA LYS A 430 -8.34 -0.69 12.72
C LYS A 430 -7.93 -2.16 12.78
N GLY A 431 -7.57 -2.72 11.63
CA GLY A 431 -7.14 -4.12 11.47
C GLY A 431 -8.28 -5.13 11.35
N GLU A 432 -9.54 -4.67 11.44
CA GLU A 432 -10.71 -5.54 11.29
C GLU A 432 -10.99 -5.85 9.81
N LYS A 433 -11.59 -7.03 9.55
CA LYS A 433 -11.97 -7.46 8.19
C LYS A 433 -12.95 -6.48 7.55
N MET A 434 -12.73 -6.15 6.27
CA MET A 434 -13.51 -5.11 5.60
C MET A 434 -15.02 -5.35 5.63
N ASP A 435 -15.46 -6.56 5.29
CA ASP A 435 -16.88 -6.93 5.29
C ASP A 435 -17.53 -6.68 6.66
N THR A 436 -16.80 -6.96 7.75
CA THR A 436 -17.28 -6.78 9.13
C THR A 436 -17.49 -5.30 9.42
N VAL A 437 -16.51 -4.46 9.09
CA VAL A 437 -16.58 -3.01 9.29
C VAL A 437 -17.67 -2.39 8.43
N GLU A 438 -17.75 -2.75 7.15
CA GLU A 438 -18.77 -2.26 6.24
C GLU A 438 -20.19 -2.61 6.70
N LYS A 439 -20.41 -3.84 7.17
CA LYS A 439 -21.69 -4.30 7.73
C LYS A 439 -22.08 -3.51 8.98
N ILE A 440 -21.15 -3.29 9.91
CA ILE A 440 -21.40 -2.50 11.13
C ILE A 440 -21.72 -1.04 10.77
N LEU A 441 -20.92 -0.43 9.90
CA LEU A 441 -21.03 0.99 9.58
C LEU A 441 -22.21 1.29 8.66
N SER A 442 -22.54 0.43 7.69
CA SER A 442 -23.67 0.63 6.75
C SER A 442 -25.05 0.59 7.43
N ASN A 443 -25.20 -0.22 8.49
CA ASN A 443 -26.41 -0.24 9.29
C ASN A 443 -26.59 1.05 10.14
N TYR A 444 -25.53 1.86 10.28
CA TYR A 444 -25.56 3.10 11.06
C TYR A 444 -25.53 4.36 10.19
N TYR A 445 -24.58 4.44 9.27
CA TYR A 445 -24.35 5.58 8.39
C TYR A 445 -24.99 5.34 7.01
N MET A 446 -25.98 6.16 6.67
CA MET A 446 -26.49 6.20 5.30
C MET A 446 -25.36 6.66 4.37
N GLY A 447 -24.98 5.80 3.42
CA GLY A 447 -23.86 6.04 2.52
C GLY A 447 -22.47 5.64 3.08
N ALA A 448 -22.41 4.79 4.12
CA ALA A 448 -21.15 4.30 4.70
C ALA A 448 -20.15 3.83 3.63
N MET A 449 -20.59 3.02 2.68
CA MET A 449 -19.75 2.50 1.59
C MET A 449 -19.10 3.61 0.75
N SER A 450 -19.87 4.66 0.42
CA SER A 450 -19.32 5.82 -0.28
C SER A 450 -18.34 6.59 0.60
N GLY A 451 -18.64 6.74 1.90
CA GLY A 451 -17.75 7.40 2.84
C GLY A 451 -16.42 6.67 3.01
N ILE A 452 -16.45 5.35 3.16
CA ILE A 452 -15.25 4.51 3.29
C ILE A 452 -14.41 4.58 2.01
N ARG A 453 -15.04 4.45 0.83
CA ARG A 453 -14.34 4.57 -0.46
C ARG A 453 -13.66 5.93 -0.61
N ASN A 454 -14.31 7.01 -0.19
CA ASN A 454 -13.71 8.34 -0.19
C ASN A 454 -12.49 8.44 0.72
N LEU A 455 -12.49 7.77 1.89
CA LEU A 455 -11.33 7.72 2.78
C LEU A 455 -10.15 6.94 2.16
N VAL A 456 -10.43 5.84 1.46
CA VAL A 456 -9.42 5.07 0.69
C VAL A 456 -8.83 5.92 -0.43
N ASP A 457 -9.67 6.59 -1.22
CA ASP A 457 -9.21 7.45 -2.32
C ASP A 457 -8.36 8.63 -1.82
N LYS A 458 -8.64 9.11 -0.60
CA LYS A 458 -7.87 10.14 0.11
C LYS A 458 -6.62 9.62 0.84
N CYS A 459 -6.28 8.34 0.67
CA CYS A 459 -5.14 7.68 1.34
C CYS A 459 -5.19 7.78 2.87
N LEU A 460 -6.39 7.87 3.45
CA LEU A 460 -6.59 7.86 4.90
C LEU A 460 -6.82 6.44 5.44
N LEU A 461 -7.21 5.52 4.56
CA LEU A 461 -7.36 4.10 4.80
C LEU A 461 -6.65 3.31 3.69
N ASP A 462 -6.16 2.14 4.05
CA ASP A 462 -5.67 1.11 3.13
C ASP A 462 -6.63 -0.08 3.15
N SER A 463 -6.82 -0.71 1.99
CA SER A 463 -7.87 -1.70 1.74
C SER A 463 -7.35 -2.85 0.87
N ILE A 464 -6.48 -3.69 1.45
CA ILE A 464 -6.05 -4.96 0.83
C ILE A 464 -6.98 -6.09 1.31
N ASP A 465 -6.86 -6.53 2.57
CA ASP A 465 -7.72 -7.58 3.17
C ASP A 465 -8.48 -7.12 4.43
N CYS A 466 -7.96 -6.09 5.10
CA CYS A 466 -8.56 -5.45 6.28
C CYS A 466 -8.47 -3.94 6.11
N TYR A 467 -9.32 -3.21 6.84
CA TYR A 467 -9.13 -1.76 6.92
C TYR A 467 -7.94 -1.45 7.80
N SER A 468 -6.83 -1.10 7.17
CA SER A 468 -5.64 -0.61 7.84
C SER A 468 -5.63 0.92 7.79
N MET A 469 -5.16 1.52 8.87
CA MET A 469 -4.93 2.95 8.98
C MET A 469 -3.52 3.16 9.50
N HIS A 470 -2.82 4.15 8.95
CA HIS A 470 -1.50 4.53 9.45
C HIS A 470 -1.59 4.90 10.94
N ASP A 471 -0.66 4.42 11.78
CA ASP A 471 -0.66 4.67 13.23
C ASP A 471 -0.79 6.17 13.59
N MET A 472 -0.17 7.07 12.83
CA MET A 472 -0.32 8.50 13.04
C MET A 472 -1.72 9.03 12.74
N LEU A 473 -2.42 8.48 11.74
CA LEU A 473 -3.81 8.84 11.45
C LEU A 473 -4.74 8.31 12.55
N GLU A 474 -4.47 7.11 13.04
CA GLU A 474 -5.18 6.53 14.19
C GLU A 474 -5.03 7.43 15.42
N GLU A 475 -3.80 7.84 15.75
CA GLU A 475 -3.53 8.71 16.89
C GLU A 475 -4.15 10.11 16.74
N ILE A 476 -4.31 10.60 15.52
CA ILE A 476 -5.03 11.85 15.27
C ILE A 476 -6.53 11.68 15.46
N GLY A 477 -7.11 10.57 14.98
CA GLY A 477 -8.52 10.27 15.26
C GLY A 477 -8.77 10.19 16.76
N LYS A 478 -7.89 9.50 17.48
CA LYS A 478 -7.91 9.41 18.95
C LYS A 478 -7.72 10.77 19.64
N ASP A 479 -6.78 11.61 19.19
CA ASP A 479 -6.60 12.97 19.71
C ASP A 479 -7.85 13.81 19.49
N ILE A 480 -8.48 13.77 18.31
CA ILE A 480 -9.72 14.52 18.03
C ILE A 480 -10.80 14.20 19.07
N VAL A 481 -11.01 12.92 19.40
CA VAL A 481 -11.99 12.53 20.42
C VAL A 481 -11.57 12.96 21.83
N ARG A 482 -10.27 12.87 22.18
CA ARG A 482 -9.78 13.39 23.48
C ARG A 482 -9.99 14.90 23.62
N GLN A 483 -9.94 15.67 22.53
CA GLN A 483 -10.17 17.11 22.56
C GLN A 483 -11.66 17.48 22.76
N GLU A 484 -12.61 16.55 22.61
CA GLU A 484 -14.03 16.82 22.88
C GLU A 484 -14.27 17.21 24.35
N CYS A 485 -13.59 16.53 25.29
CA CYS A 485 -13.51 16.92 26.69
C CYS A 485 -12.24 16.35 27.32
N LYS A 486 -11.28 17.22 27.66
CA LYS A 486 -9.99 16.78 28.21
C LYS A 486 -10.13 16.27 29.64
N GLU A 487 -10.97 16.93 30.43
CA GLU A 487 -11.07 16.74 31.88
C GLU A 487 -11.96 15.56 32.28
N ASP A 488 -12.95 15.23 31.46
CA ASP A 488 -13.98 14.23 31.80
C ASP A 488 -14.19 13.24 30.64
N PRO A 489 -13.58 12.04 30.72
CA PRO A 489 -13.77 11.00 29.72
C PRO A 489 -15.24 10.61 29.53
N GLY A 490 -16.09 10.76 30.55
CA GLY A 490 -17.53 10.44 30.48
C GLY A 490 -18.32 11.28 29.47
N LYS A 491 -17.75 12.42 29.01
CA LYS A 491 -18.36 13.34 28.04
C LYS A 491 -17.85 13.18 26.62
N ARG A 492 -16.89 12.28 26.36
CA ARG A 492 -16.34 11.99 25.02
C ARG A 492 -17.24 11.02 24.26
N SER A 493 -17.15 11.02 22.94
CA SER A 493 -17.94 10.18 22.04
C SER A 493 -17.44 8.74 22.00
N ARG A 494 -16.13 8.52 22.13
CA ARG A 494 -15.49 7.20 22.02
C ARG A 494 -14.47 6.99 23.13
N LEU A 495 -14.45 5.80 23.69
CA LEU A 495 -13.52 5.40 24.74
C LEU A 495 -12.76 4.14 24.33
N TRP A 496 -11.43 4.17 24.42
CA TRP A 496 -10.56 3.03 24.11
C TRP A 496 -9.38 2.91 25.08
N PHE A 497 -9.09 3.96 25.87
CA PHE A 497 -7.96 3.97 26.78
C PHE A 497 -8.35 3.27 28.09
N PRO A 498 -7.63 2.21 28.50
CA PRO A 498 -8.08 1.34 29.58
C PRO A 498 -8.44 2.07 30.89
N GLU A 499 -7.61 3.02 31.32
CA GLU A 499 -7.81 3.79 32.56
C GLU A 499 -9.03 4.72 32.49
N ASP A 500 -9.27 5.33 31.33
CA ASP A 500 -10.45 6.16 31.09
C ASP A 500 -11.73 5.30 31.12
N VAL A 501 -11.66 4.10 30.54
CA VAL A 501 -12.77 3.14 30.53
C VAL A 501 -13.08 2.65 31.94
N ASP A 502 -12.08 2.21 32.72
CA ASP A 502 -12.28 1.80 34.13
C ASP A 502 -12.90 2.95 34.95
N GLN A 503 -12.38 4.17 34.81
CA GLN A 503 -12.91 5.32 35.53
C GLN A 503 -14.39 5.57 35.20
N VAL A 504 -14.75 5.50 33.92
CA VAL A 504 -16.13 5.73 33.47
C VAL A 504 -17.06 4.63 33.96
N LEU A 505 -16.63 3.37 33.85
CA LEU A 505 -17.46 2.22 34.15
C LEU A 505 -17.64 1.97 35.66
N ARG A 506 -16.56 2.09 36.42
CA ARG A 506 -16.54 1.84 37.86
C ARG A 506 -17.31 2.88 38.67
N TYR A 507 -17.23 4.15 38.25
CA TYR A 507 -17.84 5.27 38.97
C TYR A 507 -19.12 5.81 38.32
N ASN A 508 -19.69 5.08 37.35
CA ASN A 508 -20.92 5.45 36.64
C ASN A 508 -20.89 6.90 36.10
N LYS A 509 -19.79 7.30 35.45
CA LYS A 509 -19.62 8.64 34.87
C LYS A 509 -20.07 8.74 33.41
N GLY A 510 -20.58 7.65 32.85
CA GLY A 510 -21.06 7.63 31.48
C GLY A 510 -22.18 8.63 31.22
N THR A 511 -22.16 9.26 30.05
CA THR A 511 -23.20 10.19 29.63
C THR A 511 -23.76 9.84 28.26
N VAL A 512 -24.81 10.54 27.84
CA VAL A 512 -25.39 10.41 26.50
C VAL A 512 -24.43 10.75 25.37
N SER A 513 -23.27 11.35 25.64
CA SER A 513 -22.24 11.61 24.63
C SER A 513 -21.56 10.34 24.15
N ILE A 514 -21.42 9.32 25.00
CA ILE A 514 -20.68 8.11 24.66
C ILE A 514 -21.46 7.28 23.65
N GLU A 515 -20.81 7.01 22.52
CA GLU A 515 -21.32 6.21 21.41
C GLU A 515 -20.60 4.86 21.28
N GLY A 516 -19.39 4.72 21.81
CA GLY A 516 -18.67 3.45 21.77
C GLY A 516 -17.59 3.30 22.84
N ILE A 517 -17.38 2.05 23.27
CA ILE A 517 -16.37 1.67 24.25
C ILE A 517 -15.63 0.44 23.74
N LYS A 518 -14.30 0.50 23.72
CA LYS A 518 -13.41 -0.64 23.44
C LYS A 518 -12.39 -0.80 24.56
N LEU A 519 -12.14 -2.04 24.97
CA LEU A 519 -11.21 -2.36 26.03
C LEU A 519 -10.54 -3.70 25.71
N ASP A 520 -9.22 -3.70 25.66
CA ASP A 520 -8.43 -4.92 25.72
C ASP A 520 -8.27 -5.33 27.19
N MET A 521 -9.06 -6.32 27.61
CA MET A 521 -9.11 -6.78 28.99
C MET A 521 -7.79 -7.42 29.44
N PHE A 522 -6.94 -7.86 28.50
CA PHE A 522 -5.63 -8.39 28.84
C PHE A 522 -4.76 -7.33 29.54
N GLN A 523 -4.95 -6.04 29.22
CA GLN A 523 -4.17 -4.92 29.75
C GLN A 523 -4.60 -4.48 31.16
N MET A 524 -5.66 -5.08 31.70
CA MET A 524 -6.20 -4.78 33.02
C MET A 524 -5.92 -5.92 34.00
N ASP A 525 -5.84 -5.60 35.29
CA ASP A 525 -5.81 -6.61 36.36
C ASP A 525 -7.23 -7.06 36.71
N GLU A 526 -8.14 -6.11 37.02
CA GLU A 526 -9.54 -6.37 37.39
C GLU A 526 -10.45 -5.23 36.90
N LEU A 527 -11.57 -5.55 36.24
CA LEU A 527 -12.59 -4.57 35.82
C LEU A 527 -13.83 -4.63 36.73
N GLN A 528 -14.18 -3.52 37.38
CA GLN A 528 -15.38 -3.42 38.21
C GLN A 528 -16.50 -2.65 37.49
N LEU A 529 -17.70 -3.23 37.45
CA LEU A 529 -18.86 -2.69 36.74
C LEU A 529 -19.97 -2.28 37.72
N CYS A 530 -20.44 -1.05 37.60
CA CYS A 530 -21.68 -0.63 38.26
C CYS A 530 -22.90 -1.22 37.51
N PRO A 531 -23.90 -1.83 38.18
CA PRO A 531 -25.05 -2.46 37.50
C PRO A 531 -25.83 -1.54 36.55
N SER A 532 -25.94 -0.25 36.90
CA SER A 532 -26.68 0.77 36.14
C SER A 532 -25.80 1.58 35.17
N VAL A 533 -24.56 1.15 34.92
CA VAL A 533 -23.54 1.96 34.22
C VAL A 533 -23.94 2.40 32.81
N PHE A 534 -24.67 1.56 32.08
CA PHE A 534 -25.07 1.86 30.70
C PHE A 534 -26.41 2.58 30.60
N GLU A 535 -27.16 2.74 31.69
CA GLU A 535 -28.49 3.38 31.67
C GLU A 535 -28.42 4.85 31.25
N SER A 536 -27.33 5.55 31.59
CA SER A 536 -27.10 6.95 31.20
C SER A 536 -26.52 7.10 29.79
N MET A 537 -26.00 6.03 29.18
CA MET A 537 -25.31 6.04 27.89
C MET A 537 -26.28 5.72 26.73
N LEU A 538 -27.35 6.50 26.60
CA LEU A 538 -28.46 6.23 25.67
C LEU A 538 -28.06 6.18 24.18
N ASN A 539 -26.90 6.74 23.81
CA ASN A 539 -26.37 6.74 22.44
C ASN A 539 -25.31 5.68 22.18
N LEU A 540 -25.03 4.80 23.14
CA LEU A 540 -24.03 3.75 23.02
C LEU A 540 -24.44 2.73 21.95
N LYS A 541 -23.56 2.56 20.97
CA LYS A 541 -23.70 1.69 19.78
C LYS A 541 -22.72 0.52 19.80
N TYR A 542 -21.55 0.71 20.43
CA TYR A 542 -20.46 -0.28 20.41
C TYR A 542 -19.98 -0.56 21.84
N ILE A 543 -19.99 -1.83 22.23
CA ILE A 543 -19.27 -2.32 23.41
C ILE A 543 -18.35 -3.42 22.90
N CYS A 544 -17.05 -3.27 23.11
CA CYS A 544 -16.03 -4.22 22.69
C CYS A 544 -15.03 -4.48 23.81
N PHE A 545 -15.34 -5.44 24.68
CA PHE A 545 -14.44 -5.94 25.70
C PHE A 545 -13.89 -7.26 25.22
N TYR A 546 -12.64 -7.25 24.76
CA TYR A 546 -12.00 -8.41 24.15
C TYR A 546 -10.71 -8.75 24.87
N ASP A 547 -10.29 -10.00 24.81
CA ASP A 547 -8.98 -10.43 25.27
C ASP A 547 -8.08 -10.75 24.06
N SER A 548 -7.05 -9.92 23.86
CA SER A 548 -6.10 -10.08 22.74
C SER A 548 -5.28 -11.37 22.75
N LYS A 549 -5.34 -12.16 23.84
CA LYS A 549 -4.68 -13.46 23.96
C LYS A 549 -5.62 -14.66 23.88
N ILE A 550 -6.94 -14.46 23.79
CA ILE A 550 -7.91 -15.56 23.71
C ILE A 550 -7.63 -16.47 22.51
N GLU A 551 -7.25 -15.87 21.37
CA GLU A 551 -6.89 -16.57 20.13
C GLU A 551 -5.52 -17.29 20.22
N LYS A 552 -4.71 -16.99 21.24
CA LYS A 552 -3.43 -17.66 21.51
C LYS A 552 -3.54 -18.80 22.52
N GLY A 553 -4.76 -19.19 22.89
CA GLY A 553 -5.03 -20.31 23.80
C GLY A 553 -4.81 -20.00 25.29
N TYR A 554 -4.47 -18.76 25.65
CA TYR A 554 -4.36 -18.35 27.05
C TYR A 554 -5.73 -17.93 27.57
N ARG A 555 -6.34 -18.77 28.42
CA ARG A 555 -7.59 -18.44 29.13
C ARG A 555 -7.24 -18.04 30.55
N ASN A 556 -7.31 -16.74 30.84
CA ASN A 556 -7.23 -16.27 32.22
C ASN A 556 -8.39 -15.30 32.45
N PRO A 557 -9.55 -15.77 32.94
CA PRO A 557 -10.68 -14.89 33.18
C PRO A 557 -10.31 -13.88 34.27
N LYS A 558 -10.11 -12.62 33.88
CA LYS A 558 -9.73 -11.52 34.79
C LYS A 558 -10.94 -10.81 35.43
N PHE A 559 -12.07 -11.50 35.55
CA PHE A 559 -13.26 -10.96 36.22
C PHE A 559 -13.40 -11.50 37.64
N LEU A 560 -13.47 -10.58 38.61
CA LEU A 560 -14.11 -10.83 39.92
C LEU A 560 -15.53 -10.26 39.84
N VAL A 561 -16.50 -11.12 39.54
CA VAL A 561 -17.93 -10.76 39.59
C VAL A 561 -18.47 -11.32 40.90
N ASP A 562 -18.34 -10.55 41.98
CA ASP A 562 -18.97 -10.93 43.24
C ASP A 562 -20.36 -10.32 43.44
N GLN A 563 -20.88 -9.40 42.59
CA GLN A 563 -22.07 -8.60 42.97
C GLN A 563 -23.04 -8.11 41.87
N VAL A 564 -23.09 -8.68 40.65
CA VAL A 564 -24.06 -8.19 39.64
C VAL A 564 -24.85 -9.32 38.98
N ASP A 565 -26.12 -9.46 39.36
CA ASP A 565 -27.05 -10.44 38.78
C ASP A 565 -27.64 -9.99 37.42
N SER A 566 -27.59 -8.69 37.11
CA SER A 566 -28.12 -8.12 35.86
C SER A 566 -27.49 -6.76 35.51
N ILE A 567 -27.24 -6.50 34.22
CA ILE A 567 -26.74 -5.21 33.70
C ILE A 567 -27.68 -4.75 32.59
N SER A 568 -28.28 -3.55 32.67
CA SER A 568 -29.16 -3.07 31.59
C SER A 568 -28.37 -2.58 30.37
N LEU A 569 -28.57 -3.19 29.20
CA LEU A 569 -27.93 -2.77 27.94
C LEU A 569 -28.77 -1.71 27.17
N PRO A 570 -28.13 -0.82 26.38
CA PRO A 570 -28.81 0.26 25.68
C PRO A 570 -29.49 -0.19 24.37
N ASN A 571 -30.66 0.38 24.05
CA ASN A 571 -31.47 0.02 22.88
C ASN A 571 -30.86 0.43 21.52
N LYS A 572 -29.84 1.28 21.50
CA LYS A 572 -29.12 1.71 20.28
C LYS A 572 -27.92 0.84 19.95
N LEU A 573 -27.65 -0.20 20.76
CA LEU A 573 -26.51 -1.10 20.59
C LEU A 573 -26.57 -1.83 19.24
N ARG A 574 -25.42 -1.86 18.56
CA ARG A 574 -25.21 -2.46 17.23
C ARG A 574 -24.14 -3.54 17.23
N TYR A 575 -23.12 -3.36 18.05
CA TYR A 575 -22.02 -4.30 18.18
C TYR A 575 -21.79 -4.55 19.67
N LEU A 576 -21.90 -5.81 20.07
CA LEU A 576 -21.59 -6.27 21.41
C LEU A 576 -20.56 -7.38 21.31
N CYS A 577 -19.30 -7.05 21.59
CA CYS A 577 -18.24 -8.00 21.85
C CYS A 577 -17.89 -7.94 23.34
N TRP A 578 -17.99 -9.06 24.03
CA TRP A 578 -17.71 -9.16 25.46
C TRP A 578 -17.22 -10.55 25.79
N ASP A 579 -15.91 -10.75 25.68
CA ASP A 579 -15.26 -12.00 26.08
C ASP A 579 -15.41 -12.22 27.59
N TYR A 580 -15.48 -13.47 28.02
CA TYR A 580 -15.73 -13.83 29.43
C TYR A 580 -16.98 -13.17 30.00
N PHE A 581 -18.04 -13.06 29.18
CA PHE A 581 -19.29 -12.44 29.57
C PHE A 581 -19.79 -13.01 30.91
N PRO A 582 -20.00 -12.16 31.94
CA PRO A 582 -20.09 -12.64 33.32
C PRO A 582 -21.49 -13.12 33.72
N LEU A 583 -22.53 -12.73 32.98
CA LEU A 583 -23.91 -13.02 33.35
C LEU A 583 -24.37 -14.36 32.76
N LYS A 584 -25.29 -15.02 33.48
CA LYS A 584 -25.90 -16.28 33.04
C LYS A 584 -26.84 -16.13 31.84
N THR A 585 -27.34 -14.91 31.61
CA THR A 585 -28.23 -14.57 30.50
C THR A 585 -28.08 -13.11 30.11
N LEU A 586 -28.43 -12.78 28.87
CA LEU A 586 -28.42 -11.41 28.38
C LEU A 586 -29.60 -10.62 28.99
N SER A 587 -29.31 -9.43 29.48
CA SER A 587 -30.32 -8.51 30.03
C SER A 587 -31.39 -8.09 29.03
N SER A 588 -32.54 -7.61 29.51
CA SER A 588 -33.61 -7.07 28.66
C SER A 588 -33.22 -5.75 27.99
N PHE A 589 -32.95 -5.76 26.68
CA PHE A 589 -32.90 -4.58 25.82
C PHE A 589 -33.51 -4.89 24.46
N ASN A 590 -33.77 -3.88 23.63
CA ASN A 590 -34.30 -4.07 22.28
C ASN A 590 -33.16 -4.40 21.29
N PRO A 591 -33.02 -5.64 20.80
CA PRO A 591 -31.91 -6.04 19.95
C PRO A 591 -32.11 -5.65 18.48
N LYS A 592 -33.14 -4.85 18.13
CA LYS A 592 -33.45 -4.49 16.74
C LYS A 592 -32.28 -3.90 15.96
N ASN A 593 -31.40 -3.16 16.62
CA ASN A 593 -30.25 -2.54 15.96
C ASN A 593 -28.97 -3.39 16.02
N LEU A 594 -29.00 -4.53 16.74
CA LEU A 594 -27.84 -5.38 16.95
C LEU A 594 -27.49 -6.12 15.65
N VAL A 595 -26.24 -5.99 15.23
CA VAL A 595 -25.67 -6.58 14.02
C VAL A 595 -24.71 -7.72 14.37
N MET A 596 -23.91 -7.55 15.42
CA MET A 596 -22.99 -8.59 15.89
C MET A 596 -23.10 -8.79 17.39
N LEU A 597 -23.17 -10.05 17.80
CA LEU A 597 -23.15 -10.49 19.19
C LEU A 597 -22.03 -11.52 19.36
N ILE A 598 -20.98 -11.15 20.09
CA ILE A 598 -19.78 -11.95 20.34
C ILE A 598 -19.58 -12.05 21.85
N LEU A 599 -19.76 -13.23 22.43
CA LEU A 599 -19.75 -13.49 23.87
C LEU A 599 -18.86 -14.69 24.19
N ARG A 600 -17.63 -14.70 23.68
CA ARG A 600 -16.73 -15.87 23.74
C ARG A 600 -16.35 -16.17 25.19
N SER A 601 -16.25 -17.46 25.53
CA SER A 601 -15.89 -17.93 26.88
C SER A 601 -16.80 -17.37 28.01
N GLY A 602 -18.05 -17.02 27.68
CA GLY A 602 -19.02 -16.50 28.66
C GLY A 602 -19.61 -17.58 29.57
N ASN A 603 -20.11 -17.18 30.74
CA ASN A 603 -20.74 -18.08 31.72
C ASN A 603 -22.26 -18.22 31.52
N MET A 604 -22.72 -18.06 30.28
CA MET A 604 -24.16 -18.07 29.98
C MET A 604 -24.72 -19.49 30.01
N GLU A 605 -25.86 -19.67 30.68
CA GLU A 605 -26.63 -20.92 30.65
C GLU A 605 -27.69 -20.87 29.54
N GLN A 606 -28.26 -19.68 29.30
CA GLN A 606 -29.24 -19.39 28.24
C GLN A 606 -28.96 -18.00 27.65
N LEU A 607 -28.99 -17.89 26.33
CA LEU A 607 -28.68 -16.62 25.66
C LEU A 607 -29.72 -15.52 25.96
N TRP A 608 -31.02 -15.87 25.97
CA TRP A 608 -32.12 -14.98 26.38
C TRP A 608 -33.19 -15.75 27.16
N ASN A 609 -33.84 -15.09 28.12
CA ASN A 609 -34.99 -15.64 28.83
C ASN A 609 -36.27 -15.56 27.97
N GLU A 610 -36.76 -16.68 27.44
CA GLU A 610 -38.02 -16.74 26.67
C GLU A 610 -39.29 -16.65 27.53
N ASN A 611 -39.17 -16.85 28.85
CA ASN A 611 -40.30 -16.99 29.77
C ASN A 611 -40.96 -15.67 30.20
N ASP A 612 -40.45 -14.52 29.75
CA ASP A 612 -40.96 -13.23 30.15
C ASP A 612 -41.71 -12.56 29.00
N HIS A 613 -43.04 -12.69 29.01
CA HIS A 613 -43.95 -12.12 28.00
C HIS A 613 -43.88 -10.58 27.88
N MET A 614 -43.14 -9.90 28.77
CA MET A 614 -42.88 -8.46 28.72
C MET A 614 -41.52 -8.10 28.10
N ILE A 615 -40.64 -9.07 27.82
CA ILE A 615 -39.28 -8.82 27.30
C ILE A 615 -39.25 -8.94 25.76
N PRO A 616 -38.57 -8.02 25.04
CA PRO A 616 -38.29 -8.19 23.62
C PRO A 616 -37.49 -9.47 23.34
N ASN A 617 -38.19 -10.51 22.90
CA ASN A 617 -37.65 -11.76 22.37
C ASN A 617 -36.70 -11.49 21.17
N LEU A 618 -35.75 -12.40 20.95
CA LEU A 618 -34.91 -12.55 19.74
C LEU A 618 -35.62 -12.33 18.41
N SER A 619 -36.93 -12.54 18.36
CA SER A 619 -37.78 -12.18 17.23
C SER A 619 -37.64 -10.72 16.76
N ARG A 620 -37.10 -9.84 17.62
CA ARG A 620 -36.84 -8.44 17.28
C ARG A 620 -35.42 -8.16 16.81
N ALA A 621 -34.48 -9.11 16.90
CA ALA A 621 -33.09 -8.96 16.49
C ALA A 621 -32.92 -9.05 14.96
N THR A 622 -33.74 -8.33 14.21
CA THR A 622 -33.87 -8.50 12.75
C THR A 622 -32.63 -8.09 11.95
N ASN A 623 -31.63 -7.48 12.57
CA ASN A 623 -30.40 -7.04 11.90
C ASN A 623 -29.16 -7.85 12.31
N LEU A 624 -29.32 -8.91 13.12
CA LEU A 624 -28.19 -9.72 13.61
C LEU A 624 -27.64 -10.61 12.49
N GLU A 625 -26.36 -10.45 12.16
CA GLU A 625 -25.66 -11.14 11.08
C GLU A 625 -24.60 -12.13 11.61
N LEU A 626 -24.02 -11.85 12.79
CA LEU A 626 -23.05 -12.74 13.45
C LEU A 626 -23.47 -13.00 14.91
N LEU A 627 -23.60 -14.27 15.26
CA LEU A 627 -23.73 -14.74 16.64
C LEU A 627 -22.56 -15.68 16.97
N ASP A 628 -21.71 -15.25 17.89
CA ASP A 628 -20.56 -16.00 18.36
C ASP A 628 -20.65 -16.16 19.88
N CYS A 629 -20.87 -17.39 20.34
CA CYS A 629 -20.84 -17.77 21.75
C CYS A 629 -19.84 -18.89 21.98
N SER A 630 -18.77 -18.97 21.18
CA SER A 630 -17.77 -20.02 21.31
C SER A 630 -17.20 -20.08 22.73
N TYR A 631 -17.02 -21.29 23.23
CA TYR A 631 -16.53 -21.66 24.54
C TYR A 631 -17.42 -21.22 25.71
N CYS A 632 -18.71 -20.96 25.47
CA CYS A 632 -19.69 -20.86 26.55
C CYS A 632 -20.02 -22.26 27.08
N GLU A 633 -19.17 -22.79 27.96
CA GLU A 633 -19.25 -24.18 28.43
C GLU A 633 -20.56 -24.52 29.15
N SER A 634 -21.19 -23.52 29.80
CA SER A 634 -22.46 -23.65 30.51
C SER A 634 -23.70 -23.54 29.61
N LEU A 635 -23.56 -23.20 28.32
CA LEU A 635 -24.70 -22.93 27.44
C LEU A 635 -25.45 -24.22 27.10
N VAL A 636 -26.67 -24.37 27.60
CA VAL A 636 -27.45 -25.61 27.48
C VAL A 636 -28.32 -25.63 26.23
N GLU A 637 -28.89 -24.48 25.89
CA GLU A 637 -29.81 -24.36 24.76
C GLU A 637 -29.74 -22.98 24.11
N LEU A 638 -30.10 -22.96 22.83
CA LEU A 638 -30.32 -21.72 22.10
C LEU A 638 -31.80 -21.53 21.79
N PRO A 639 -32.33 -20.32 22.00
CA PRO A 639 -33.65 -19.93 21.52
C PRO A 639 -33.76 -20.03 19.98
N SER A 640 -34.99 -20.10 19.46
CA SER A 640 -35.21 -20.23 18.02
C SER A 640 -34.76 -18.97 17.27
N LEU A 641 -33.83 -19.12 16.32
CA LEU A 641 -33.29 -18.01 15.54
C LEU A 641 -34.04 -17.77 14.23
N ASN A 642 -35.09 -18.54 13.93
CA ASN A 642 -35.85 -18.48 12.67
C ASN A 642 -36.44 -17.10 12.31
N HIS A 643 -36.51 -16.18 13.28
CA HIS A 643 -37.07 -14.84 13.11
C HIS A 643 -36.05 -13.79 12.63
N LEU A 644 -34.76 -14.12 12.58
CA LEU A 644 -33.72 -13.22 12.08
C LEU A 644 -33.96 -12.91 10.59
N ALA A 645 -33.93 -11.63 10.21
CA ALA A 645 -34.25 -11.25 8.85
C ALA A 645 -33.20 -11.75 7.86
N SER A 646 -33.63 -12.07 6.65
CA SER A 646 -32.77 -12.63 5.60
C SER A 646 -31.74 -11.63 5.09
N ARG A 647 -30.45 -11.93 5.30
CA ARG A 647 -29.33 -11.26 4.65
C ARG A 647 -28.35 -12.28 4.07
N ASP A 648 -27.42 -11.79 3.27
CA ASP A 648 -26.38 -12.63 2.68
C ASP A 648 -25.25 -12.81 3.71
N GLU A 649 -24.88 -14.07 3.99
CA GLU A 649 -23.71 -14.51 4.77
C GLU A 649 -23.78 -14.54 6.31
N ASP A 650 -24.94 -14.84 6.89
CA ASP A 650 -25.06 -14.93 8.35
C ASP A 650 -24.32 -16.15 8.94
N LYS A 651 -23.70 -15.97 10.11
CA LYS A 651 -22.80 -16.96 10.74
C LYS A 651 -23.15 -17.23 12.19
N LEU A 652 -23.12 -18.51 12.58
CA LEU A 652 -23.28 -18.98 13.96
C LEU A 652 -22.01 -19.71 14.41
N ARG A 653 -21.46 -19.32 15.57
CA ARG A 653 -20.30 -19.97 16.19
C ARG A 653 -20.59 -20.35 17.63
N LEU A 654 -20.45 -21.63 17.92
CA LEU A 654 -20.73 -22.28 19.21
C LEU A 654 -19.66 -23.33 19.53
N GLU A 655 -18.46 -23.20 18.95
CA GLU A 655 -17.35 -24.11 19.20
C GLU A 655 -17.08 -24.22 20.70
N GLY A 656 -16.94 -25.42 21.26
CA GLY A 656 -16.62 -25.61 22.68
C GLY A 656 -17.76 -25.30 23.66
N CYS A 657 -19.01 -25.24 23.19
CA CYS A 657 -20.19 -25.20 24.06
C CYS A 657 -20.53 -26.61 24.55
N TYR A 658 -19.76 -27.12 25.52
CA TYR A 658 -19.86 -28.51 26.01
C TYR A 658 -21.16 -28.87 26.73
N SER A 659 -22.09 -27.93 26.96
CA SER A 659 -23.42 -28.25 27.52
C SER A 659 -24.53 -28.29 26.46
N LEU A 660 -24.23 -27.89 25.21
CA LEU A 660 -25.21 -27.77 24.14
C LEU A 660 -25.47 -29.13 23.48
N LYS A 661 -26.68 -29.66 23.69
CA LYS A 661 -27.08 -31.00 23.20
C LYS A 661 -27.99 -30.99 21.98
N LYS A 662 -28.72 -29.90 21.77
CA LYS A 662 -29.71 -29.78 20.70
C LYS A 662 -29.09 -29.02 19.53
N PHE A 663 -29.32 -29.52 18.32
CA PHE A 663 -29.00 -28.79 17.11
C PHE A 663 -29.77 -27.45 17.06
N PRO A 664 -29.11 -26.31 16.80
CA PRO A 664 -29.77 -25.00 16.85
C PRO A 664 -30.79 -24.82 15.73
N GLN A 665 -31.92 -24.19 16.05
CA GLN A 665 -32.93 -23.83 15.05
C GLN A 665 -32.56 -22.52 14.37
N VAL A 666 -31.93 -22.61 13.20
CA VAL A 666 -31.41 -21.46 12.44
C VAL A 666 -32.23 -21.19 11.16
N PRO A 667 -32.34 -19.91 10.73
CA PRO A 667 -32.93 -19.55 9.45
C PRO A 667 -32.22 -20.15 8.24
N SER A 668 -32.95 -20.23 7.13
CA SER A 668 -32.47 -20.79 5.86
C SER A 668 -31.29 -20.04 5.19
N HIS A 669 -31.00 -18.82 5.65
CA HIS A 669 -30.03 -17.91 5.02
C HIS A 669 -28.62 -17.97 5.62
N PHE A 670 -28.43 -18.67 6.75
CA PHE A 670 -27.13 -18.87 7.38
C PHE A 670 -26.21 -19.67 6.44
N CYS A 671 -24.99 -19.17 6.24
CA CYS A 671 -23.99 -19.83 5.38
C CYS A 671 -22.91 -20.58 6.16
N TYR A 672 -22.76 -20.32 7.46
CA TYR A 672 -21.71 -20.88 8.29
C TYR A 672 -22.21 -21.29 9.67
N LEU A 673 -22.08 -22.57 10.02
CA LEU A 673 -22.37 -23.11 11.34
C LEU A 673 -21.13 -23.80 11.91
N ASP A 674 -20.62 -23.26 13.01
CA ASP A 674 -19.53 -23.87 13.78
C ASP A 674 -20.05 -24.39 15.11
N LEU A 675 -20.12 -25.72 15.20
CA LEU A 675 -20.68 -26.51 16.29
C LEU A 675 -19.64 -27.53 16.80
N ARG A 676 -18.35 -27.26 16.57
CA ARG A 676 -17.24 -28.12 17.03
C ARG A 676 -17.25 -28.23 18.55
N GLU A 677 -16.78 -29.35 19.09
CA GLU A 677 -16.64 -29.52 20.54
C GLU A 677 -17.96 -29.30 21.32
N THR A 678 -19.11 -29.71 20.75
CA THR A 678 -20.43 -29.65 21.37
C THR A 678 -20.96 -31.04 21.75
N GLU A 679 -21.98 -31.11 22.61
CA GLU A 679 -22.64 -32.37 22.97
C GLU A 679 -23.81 -32.71 22.04
N ILE A 680 -23.85 -32.15 20.83
CA ILE A 680 -24.92 -32.38 19.86
C ILE A 680 -24.86 -33.83 19.36
N GLU A 681 -25.96 -34.57 19.52
CA GLU A 681 -26.03 -36.00 19.19
C GLU A 681 -26.55 -36.27 17.76
N GLU A 682 -27.31 -35.35 17.18
CA GLU A 682 -27.91 -35.54 15.85
C GLU A 682 -27.93 -34.27 15.00
N VAL A 683 -27.71 -34.44 13.69
CA VAL A 683 -28.03 -33.43 12.68
C VAL A 683 -29.44 -33.72 12.15
N PRO A 684 -30.43 -32.84 12.40
CA PRO A 684 -31.84 -33.13 12.18
C PRO A 684 -32.26 -32.97 10.70
N ASP A 685 -33.42 -33.54 10.34
CA ASP A 685 -34.04 -33.40 9.01
C ASP A 685 -34.36 -31.96 8.60
N ALA A 686 -34.46 -31.06 9.58
CA ALA A 686 -34.64 -29.63 9.35
C ALA A 686 -33.46 -28.99 8.61
N ILE A 687 -32.29 -29.64 8.57
CA ILE A 687 -31.11 -29.15 7.84
C ILE A 687 -31.44 -28.84 6.37
N LYS A 688 -32.38 -29.57 5.77
CA LYS A 688 -32.82 -29.39 4.36
C LYS A 688 -33.30 -27.99 4.02
N TYR A 689 -33.69 -27.20 5.02
CA TYR A 689 -34.17 -25.84 4.81
C TYR A 689 -33.03 -24.82 4.71
N LEU A 690 -31.80 -25.18 5.07
CA LEU A 690 -30.61 -24.32 5.10
C LEU A 690 -29.92 -24.24 3.74
N HIS A 691 -30.65 -23.87 2.69
CA HIS A 691 -30.17 -23.87 1.31
C HIS A 691 -28.96 -22.96 1.02
N LYS A 692 -28.67 -21.98 1.88
CA LYS A 692 -27.44 -21.16 1.81
C LYS A 692 -26.25 -21.70 2.60
N LEU A 693 -26.41 -22.82 3.32
CA LEU A 693 -25.35 -23.35 4.17
C LEU A 693 -24.16 -23.81 3.32
N GLU A 694 -23.01 -23.16 3.52
CA GLU A 694 -21.75 -23.47 2.84
C GLU A 694 -20.82 -24.31 3.71
N ARG A 695 -20.82 -24.08 5.04
CA ARG A 695 -19.91 -24.76 5.97
C ARG A 695 -20.63 -25.24 7.23
N LEU A 696 -20.45 -26.52 7.56
CA LEU A 696 -20.95 -27.15 8.77
C LEU A 696 -19.79 -27.84 9.51
N LEU A 697 -19.37 -27.27 10.62
CA LEU A 697 -18.27 -27.80 11.45
C LEU A 697 -18.83 -28.43 12.73
N LEU A 698 -18.53 -29.69 12.95
CA LEU A 698 -19.03 -30.56 14.02
C LEU A 698 -17.90 -31.46 14.57
N SER A 699 -16.62 -31.15 14.30
CA SER A 699 -15.51 -31.95 14.82
C SER A 699 -15.52 -32.00 16.35
N LYS A 700 -15.14 -33.14 16.94
CA LYS A 700 -15.15 -33.39 18.39
C LYS A 700 -16.53 -33.21 19.04
N SER A 701 -17.62 -33.22 18.25
CA SER A 701 -18.99 -33.22 18.78
C SER A 701 -19.46 -34.64 19.09
N LYS A 702 -20.63 -34.82 19.72
CA LYS A 702 -21.23 -36.13 20.00
C LYS A 702 -22.13 -36.70 18.91
N VAL A 703 -22.01 -36.22 17.67
CA VAL A 703 -22.93 -36.61 16.60
C VAL A 703 -22.85 -38.11 16.32
N GLU A 704 -23.99 -38.79 16.46
CA GLU A 704 -24.16 -40.22 16.15
C GLU A 704 -24.92 -40.43 14.85
N LYS A 705 -25.76 -39.46 14.47
CA LYS A 705 -26.64 -39.53 13.29
C LYS A 705 -26.62 -38.24 12.50
N VAL A 706 -26.42 -38.36 11.19
CA VAL A 706 -26.53 -37.26 10.23
C VAL A 706 -27.71 -37.52 9.31
N SER A 707 -28.65 -36.59 9.21
CA SER A 707 -29.80 -36.70 8.30
C SER A 707 -29.36 -36.84 6.85
N ILE A 708 -29.98 -37.78 6.10
CA ILE A 708 -29.80 -37.94 4.65
C ILE A 708 -30.18 -36.67 3.86
N ASN A 709 -30.98 -35.78 4.45
CA ASN A 709 -31.36 -34.54 3.81
C ASN A 709 -30.18 -33.55 3.66
N ILE A 710 -29.00 -33.86 4.21
CA ILE A 710 -27.77 -33.12 3.93
C ILE A 710 -27.43 -33.09 2.42
N SER A 711 -27.87 -34.11 1.65
CA SER A 711 -27.83 -34.14 0.17
C SER A 711 -28.48 -32.94 -0.51
N LYS A 712 -29.48 -32.33 0.14
CA LYS A 712 -30.29 -31.23 -0.42
C LYS A 712 -29.62 -29.86 -0.29
N LEU A 713 -28.45 -29.79 0.35
CA LEU A 713 -27.72 -28.55 0.57
C LEU A 713 -26.80 -28.22 -0.60
N GLU A 714 -27.36 -27.60 -1.64
CA GLU A 714 -26.68 -27.31 -2.92
C GLU A 714 -25.39 -26.48 -2.81
N LEU A 715 -25.25 -25.69 -1.75
CA LEU A 715 -24.10 -24.82 -1.51
C LEU A 715 -23.10 -25.37 -0.48
N LEU A 716 -23.37 -26.53 0.13
CA LEU A 716 -22.51 -27.10 1.17
C LEU A 716 -21.16 -27.50 0.57
N SER A 717 -20.14 -26.71 0.87
CA SER A 717 -18.76 -26.88 0.42
C SER A 717 -17.87 -27.53 1.48
N GLU A 718 -18.17 -27.38 2.77
CA GLU A 718 -17.36 -27.92 3.86
C GLU A 718 -18.21 -28.63 4.93
N LEU A 719 -17.90 -29.90 5.20
CA LEU A 719 -18.41 -30.67 6.33
C LEU A 719 -17.24 -31.24 7.13
N ASN A 720 -17.16 -30.85 8.40
CA ASN A 720 -16.17 -31.41 9.31
C ASN A 720 -16.86 -32.16 10.45
N LEU A 721 -16.62 -33.46 10.55
CA LEU A 721 -17.07 -34.37 11.61
C LEU A 721 -15.87 -35.11 12.24
N SER A 722 -14.64 -34.60 12.11
CA SER A 722 -13.46 -35.29 12.64
C SER A 722 -13.58 -35.52 14.14
N GLU A 723 -13.09 -36.65 14.64
CA GLU A 723 -13.12 -37.02 16.07
C GLU A 723 -14.52 -37.05 16.70
N CYS A 724 -15.58 -37.28 15.91
CA CYS A 724 -16.90 -37.63 16.44
C CYS A 724 -16.88 -39.01 17.12
N PRO A 725 -17.82 -39.31 18.05
CA PRO A 725 -17.77 -40.47 18.93
C PRO A 725 -17.82 -41.81 18.19
N MET A 726 -17.47 -42.86 18.94
CA MET A 726 -17.55 -44.27 18.54
C MET A 726 -18.96 -44.75 18.14
N SER A 727 -19.98 -43.90 18.14
CA SER A 727 -21.35 -44.23 17.74
C SER A 727 -21.71 -43.76 16.32
N LEU A 728 -20.92 -42.88 15.69
CA LEU A 728 -21.14 -42.48 14.30
C LEU A 728 -20.79 -43.61 13.33
N LYS A 729 -21.81 -44.35 12.87
CA LYS A 729 -21.63 -45.54 12.01
C LYS A 729 -21.90 -45.30 10.53
N LEU A 730 -22.79 -44.37 10.22
CA LEU A 730 -23.35 -44.21 8.88
C LEU A 730 -23.31 -42.74 8.45
N LEU A 731 -22.73 -42.49 7.29
CA LEU A 731 -22.90 -41.24 6.53
C LEU A 731 -23.51 -41.61 5.19
N SER A 732 -24.72 -41.16 4.91
CA SER A 732 -25.46 -41.56 3.71
C SER A 732 -25.98 -40.35 2.96
N GLU A 733 -25.98 -40.46 1.63
CA GLU A 733 -26.44 -39.40 0.73
C GLU A 733 -25.66 -38.08 0.91
N LEU A 734 -24.34 -38.16 1.06
CA LEU A 734 -23.51 -36.95 1.11
C LEU A 734 -23.53 -36.20 -0.23
N PRO A 735 -23.54 -34.85 -0.23
CA PRO A 735 -23.32 -34.06 -1.44
C PRO A 735 -22.01 -34.42 -2.16
N PRO A 736 -22.04 -34.90 -3.43
CA PRO A 736 -20.83 -35.33 -4.12
C PRO A 736 -19.91 -34.17 -4.51
N TYR A 737 -20.43 -32.94 -4.59
CA TYR A 737 -19.69 -31.72 -4.99
C TYR A 737 -19.00 -31.00 -3.83
N MET A 738 -19.14 -31.46 -2.58
CA MET A 738 -18.53 -30.82 -1.42
C MET A 738 -17.00 -30.65 -1.59
N GLN A 739 -16.45 -29.48 -1.32
CA GLN A 739 -15.02 -29.23 -1.49
C GLN A 739 -14.20 -29.97 -0.43
N ASN A 740 -14.63 -29.88 0.83
CA ASN A 740 -13.93 -30.40 1.99
C ASN A 740 -14.86 -31.27 2.85
N LEU A 741 -14.54 -32.57 2.93
CA LEU A 741 -15.13 -33.52 3.85
C LEU A 741 -14.04 -34.03 4.78
N ASN A 742 -14.11 -33.66 6.05
CA ASN A 742 -13.20 -34.17 7.07
C ASN A 742 -13.97 -35.04 8.06
N VAL A 743 -13.63 -36.33 8.15
CA VAL A 743 -14.19 -37.29 9.10
C VAL A 743 -13.08 -38.11 9.76
N GLN A 744 -11.87 -37.56 9.86
CA GLN A 744 -10.73 -38.24 10.46
C GLN A 744 -11.03 -38.70 11.89
N TYR A 745 -10.45 -39.82 12.30
CA TYR A 745 -10.58 -40.41 13.64
C TYR A 745 -12.01 -40.87 14.02
N CYS A 746 -12.97 -40.90 13.08
CA CYS A 746 -14.26 -41.54 13.28
C CYS A 746 -14.14 -43.08 13.17
N THR A 747 -13.53 -43.72 14.16
CA THR A 747 -13.14 -45.15 14.08
C THR A 747 -14.30 -46.12 13.95
N SER A 748 -15.53 -45.74 14.31
CA SER A 748 -16.73 -46.58 14.17
C SER A 748 -17.49 -46.39 12.86
N LEU A 749 -17.00 -45.51 11.98
CA LEU A 749 -17.64 -45.26 10.70
C LEU A 749 -17.55 -46.51 9.81
N GLU A 750 -18.70 -47.13 9.54
CA GLU A 750 -18.81 -48.38 8.78
C GLU A 750 -19.24 -48.12 7.33
N LYS A 751 -20.20 -47.20 7.12
CA LYS A 751 -20.80 -46.92 5.81
C LYS A 751 -20.69 -45.45 5.40
N VAL A 752 -20.24 -45.21 4.17
CA VAL A 752 -20.23 -43.89 3.49
C VAL A 752 -20.87 -44.03 2.11
N SER A 753 -21.83 -43.17 1.79
CA SER A 753 -22.39 -43.04 0.43
C SER A 753 -22.65 -41.59 0.03
N PHE A 754 -22.62 -41.33 -1.27
CA PHE A 754 -22.89 -40.03 -1.87
C PHE A 754 -24.21 -40.07 -2.65
N ALA A 755 -24.90 -38.93 -2.76
CA ALA A 755 -26.14 -38.84 -3.52
C ALA A 755 -25.92 -38.91 -5.05
N ASP A 756 -26.94 -39.36 -5.80
CA ASP A 756 -26.89 -39.48 -7.26
C ASP A 756 -26.67 -38.14 -7.97
N GLN A 757 -25.94 -38.18 -9.09
CA GLN A 757 -25.27 -37.03 -9.71
C GLN A 757 -26.17 -36.08 -10.52
N ASN A 758 -25.92 -34.77 -10.39
CA ASN A 758 -26.12 -33.78 -11.46
C ASN A 758 -24.75 -33.20 -11.86
N LEU A 759 -24.23 -33.57 -13.03
CA LEU A 759 -22.90 -33.16 -13.52
C LEU A 759 -22.70 -31.63 -13.58
N TYR A 760 -23.78 -30.86 -13.76
CA TYR A 760 -23.76 -29.39 -13.83
C TYR A 760 -23.33 -28.69 -12.54
N GLN A 761 -23.40 -29.35 -11.37
CA GLN A 761 -22.99 -28.73 -10.10
C GLN A 761 -21.47 -28.70 -9.92
N PHE A 762 -20.73 -29.61 -10.57
CA PHE A 762 -19.27 -29.58 -10.54
C PHE A 762 -18.69 -28.39 -11.33
N ASP A 763 -19.44 -27.81 -12.27
CA ASP A 763 -19.06 -26.60 -13.00
C ASP A 763 -19.00 -25.37 -12.09
N SER A 764 -19.73 -25.36 -10.97
CA SER A 764 -19.74 -24.28 -9.95
C SER A 764 -18.61 -24.38 -8.91
N LEU A 765 -17.79 -25.44 -8.94
CA LEU A 765 -16.66 -25.59 -8.02
C LEU A 765 -15.61 -24.48 -8.22
N GLY A 766 -15.25 -23.79 -7.14
CA GLY A 766 -14.21 -22.76 -7.09
C GLY A 766 -12.79 -23.29 -7.34
N ASP A 767 -11.80 -22.39 -7.32
CA ASP A 767 -10.39 -22.68 -7.61
C ASP A 767 -9.58 -23.12 -6.37
N ASP A 768 -10.24 -23.75 -5.40
CA ASP A 768 -9.68 -23.96 -4.07
C ASP A 768 -9.17 -25.40 -3.83
N LEU A 769 -8.68 -25.65 -2.62
CA LEU A 769 -8.25 -26.96 -2.12
C LEU A 769 -9.44 -27.90 -1.90
N PHE A 770 -9.36 -29.13 -2.43
CA PHE A 770 -10.35 -30.18 -2.23
C PHE A 770 -9.81 -31.27 -1.29
N GLY A 771 -10.49 -31.51 -0.18
CA GLY A 771 -10.10 -32.49 0.83
C GLY A 771 -11.19 -33.52 1.11
N MET A 772 -10.83 -34.81 1.11
CA MET A 772 -11.69 -35.91 1.55
C MET A 772 -10.91 -36.80 2.50
N LEU A 773 -11.02 -36.53 3.80
CA LEU A 773 -10.15 -37.10 4.81
C LEU A 773 -10.92 -38.07 5.71
N PHE A 774 -10.54 -39.35 5.62
CA PHE A 774 -11.11 -40.46 6.39
C PHE A 774 -10.03 -41.16 7.24
N CYS A 775 -8.89 -40.52 7.49
CA CYS A 775 -7.77 -41.14 8.24
C CYS A 775 -8.27 -41.76 9.54
N ASN A 776 -7.76 -42.95 9.89
CA ASN A 776 -8.20 -43.73 11.05
C ASN A 776 -9.69 -44.15 11.10
N CYS A 777 -10.47 -44.03 10.02
CA CYS A 777 -11.80 -44.69 9.89
C CYS A 777 -11.66 -46.20 9.60
N ILE A 778 -11.07 -46.95 10.53
CA ILE A 778 -10.59 -48.33 10.31
C ILE A 778 -11.69 -49.36 10.02
N ASN A 779 -12.95 -49.05 10.30
CA ASN A 779 -14.10 -49.95 10.11
C ASN A 779 -14.87 -49.72 8.81
N LEU A 780 -14.37 -48.87 7.90
CA LEU A 780 -14.99 -48.64 6.59
C LEU A 780 -15.14 -49.96 5.82
N ASN A 781 -16.37 -50.25 5.40
CA ASN A 781 -16.64 -51.44 4.60
C ASN A 781 -16.18 -51.26 3.13
N PRO A 782 -16.02 -52.36 2.37
CA PRO A 782 -15.54 -52.28 0.98
C PRO A 782 -16.42 -51.42 0.07
N GLU A 783 -17.74 -51.48 0.20
CA GLU A 783 -18.69 -50.64 -0.57
C GLU A 783 -18.41 -49.13 -0.33
N SER A 784 -18.04 -48.76 0.88
CA SER A 784 -17.73 -47.37 1.25
C SER A 784 -16.39 -46.91 0.69
N ILE A 785 -15.39 -47.80 0.70
CA ILE A 785 -14.10 -47.53 0.06
C ILE A 785 -14.31 -47.30 -1.43
N ASP A 786 -15.08 -48.17 -2.11
CA ASP A 786 -15.41 -48.02 -3.53
C ASP A 786 -16.14 -46.68 -3.78
N ASN A 787 -17.12 -46.30 -2.95
CA ASN A 787 -17.82 -45.02 -3.04
C ASN A 787 -16.88 -43.81 -2.87
N ILE A 788 -15.93 -43.87 -1.93
CA ILE A 788 -14.95 -42.81 -1.68
C ILE A 788 -14.01 -42.67 -2.87
N GLU A 789 -13.48 -43.78 -3.40
CA GLU A 789 -12.62 -43.79 -4.58
C GLU A 789 -13.36 -43.27 -5.81
N GLU A 790 -14.61 -43.69 -6.02
CA GLU A 790 -15.45 -43.21 -7.11
C GLU A 790 -15.66 -41.71 -7.05
N ASN A 791 -16.03 -41.19 -5.88
CA ASN A 791 -16.24 -39.77 -5.70
C ASN A 791 -14.94 -38.95 -5.91
N ALA A 792 -13.80 -39.45 -5.42
CA ALA A 792 -12.49 -38.82 -5.65
C ALA A 792 -12.14 -38.78 -7.15
N MET A 793 -12.31 -39.90 -7.86
CA MET A 793 -12.01 -39.98 -9.30
C MET A 793 -12.97 -39.11 -10.14
N LEU A 794 -14.25 -39.01 -9.74
CA LEU A 794 -15.21 -38.10 -10.37
C LEU A 794 -14.81 -36.63 -10.20
N LYS A 795 -14.39 -36.22 -8.99
CA LYS A 795 -13.88 -34.87 -8.73
C LYS A 795 -12.65 -34.55 -9.57
N ILE A 796 -11.66 -35.46 -9.61
CA ILE A 796 -10.46 -35.26 -10.43
C ILE A 796 -10.84 -35.15 -11.91
N GLY A 797 -11.72 -36.02 -12.40
CA GLY A 797 -12.18 -35.95 -13.79
C GLY A 797 -12.86 -34.63 -14.15
N SER A 798 -13.63 -34.04 -13.23
CA SER A 798 -14.21 -32.71 -13.41
C SER A 798 -13.17 -31.60 -13.36
N LEU A 799 -12.27 -31.63 -12.37
CA LEU A 799 -11.19 -30.65 -12.22
C LEU A 799 -10.22 -30.69 -13.41
N ALA A 800 -9.95 -31.87 -13.98
CA ALA A 800 -9.10 -32.05 -15.14
C ALA A 800 -9.53 -31.17 -16.32
N LYS A 801 -10.84 -31.04 -16.57
CA LYS A 801 -11.38 -30.15 -17.60
C LYS A 801 -11.11 -28.68 -17.31
N LYS A 802 -11.33 -28.27 -16.05
CA LYS A 802 -11.12 -26.88 -15.59
C LYS A 802 -9.64 -26.47 -15.61
N TRP A 803 -8.75 -27.37 -15.20
CA TRP A 803 -7.31 -27.17 -15.21
C TRP A 803 -6.77 -27.11 -16.64
N ALA A 804 -7.19 -28.04 -17.52
CA ALA A 804 -6.83 -28.01 -18.94
C ALA A 804 -7.29 -26.72 -19.65
N ALA A 805 -8.50 -26.23 -19.36
CA ALA A 805 -8.99 -24.98 -19.93
C ALA A 805 -8.16 -23.74 -19.53
N ARG A 806 -7.45 -23.81 -18.40
CA ARG A 806 -6.65 -22.70 -17.82
C ARG A 806 -5.15 -22.97 -17.80
N TYR A 807 -4.70 -23.94 -18.59
CA TYR A 807 -3.30 -24.34 -18.68
C TYR A 807 -2.34 -23.15 -18.92
N ASP A 808 -2.76 -22.15 -19.71
CA ASP A 808 -1.97 -20.96 -20.03
C ASP A 808 -1.72 -20.04 -18.80
N TRP A 809 -2.43 -20.23 -17.68
CA TRP A 809 -2.32 -19.43 -16.45
C TRP A 809 -1.51 -20.12 -15.33
N LYS A 810 -0.88 -21.26 -15.61
CA LYS A 810 -0.12 -22.11 -14.67
C LYS A 810 1.02 -21.38 -13.92
N TYR A 811 1.45 -20.19 -14.35
CA TYR A 811 2.61 -19.47 -13.78
C TYR A 811 2.28 -18.18 -13.01
N GLN A 812 1.01 -17.89 -12.70
CA GLN A 812 0.58 -16.62 -12.10
C GLN A 812 0.09 -16.71 -10.64
N ARG A 813 0.06 -17.89 -10.01
CA ARG A 813 -0.37 -18.06 -8.61
C ARG A 813 0.66 -18.83 -7.80
N GLU A 814 0.84 -18.44 -6.54
CA GLU A 814 1.72 -19.12 -5.58
C GLU A 814 1.08 -20.41 -5.01
N ASP A 815 -0.26 -20.51 -5.00
CA ASP A 815 -1.01 -21.69 -4.56
C ASP A 815 -1.73 -22.40 -5.73
N PHE A 816 -1.42 -23.69 -5.94
CA PHE A 816 -2.06 -24.52 -6.97
C PHE A 816 -3.30 -25.23 -6.41
N PRO A 817 -4.45 -25.19 -7.12
CA PRO A 817 -5.60 -26.01 -6.77
C PRO A 817 -5.23 -27.49 -6.80
N ARG A 818 -5.60 -28.24 -5.76
CA ARG A 818 -5.25 -29.66 -5.59
C ARG A 818 -6.38 -30.44 -4.93
N LEU A 819 -6.45 -31.73 -5.22
CA LEU A 819 -7.35 -32.69 -4.59
C LEU A 819 -6.55 -33.68 -3.76
N ILE A 820 -7.01 -33.89 -2.53
CA ILE A 820 -6.44 -34.82 -1.55
C ILE A 820 -7.57 -35.68 -1.01
N CYS A 821 -7.50 -36.99 -1.26
CA CYS A 821 -8.34 -37.98 -0.62
C CYS A 821 -7.47 -38.97 0.14
N CYS A 822 -7.80 -39.25 1.40
CA CYS A 822 -7.05 -40.17 2.25
C CYS A 822 -7.98 -41.05 3.08
N PHE A 823 -7.75 -42.36 3.08
CA PHE A 823 -8.53 -43.33 3.86
C PHE A 823 -7.66 -44.54 4.28
N PRO A 824 -8.01 -45.29 5.33
CA PRO A 824 -7.27 -46.47 5.77
C PRO A 824 -7.32 -47.58 4.72
N GLY A 825 -6.17 -48.21 4.47
CA GLY A 825 -6.09 -49.32 3.54
C GLY A 825 -4.67 -49.53 2.99
N ASN A 826 -4.43 -50.75 2.51
CA ASN A 826 -3.12 -51.20 2.02
C ASN A 826 -3.14 -51.68 0.56
N LYS A 827 -4.21 -51.37 -0.16
CA LYS A 827 -4.44 -51.80 -1.54
C LYS A 827 -4.83 -50.61 -2.40
N ILE A 828 -4.44 -50.68 -3.67
CA ILE A 828 -4.84 -49.75 -4.73
C ILE A 828 -5.87 -50.46 -5.59
N SER A 829 -7.02 -49.82 -5.83
CA SER A 829 -8.07 -50.36 -6.69
C SER A 829 -7.61 -50.52 -8.13
N ALA A 830 -7.70 -51.76 -8.63
CA ALA A 830 -7.30 -52.10 -9.99
C ALA A 830 -8.24 -51.52 -11.06
N ASP A 831 -9.50 -51.31 -10.70
CA ASP A 831 -10.52 -50.77 -11.60
C ASP A 831 -10.33 -49.27 -11.81
N LYS A 832 -9.87 -48.54 -10.79
CA LYS A 832 -9.58 -47.09 -10.89
C LYS A 832 -8.15 -46.82 -11.37
N PHE A 833 -7.16 -47.59 -10.92
CA PHE A 833 -5.74 -47.41 -11.25
C PHE A 833 -5.18 -48.63 -11.99
N LYS A 834 -5.31 -48.60 -13.32
CA LYS A 834 -4.83 -49.66 -14.22
C LYS A 834 -3.30 -49.87 -14.11
N TYR A 835 -2.54 -48.79 -13.94
CA TYR A 835 -1.09 -48.84 -13.80
C TYR A 835 -0.72 -48.75 -12.33
N GLN A 836 -0.25 -49.85 -11.74
CA GLN A 836 0.16 -49.91 -10.33
C GLN A 836 1.35 -50.85 -10.09
N ARG A 837 2.10 -50.62 -9.01
CA ARG A 837 3.32 -51.36 -8.61
C ARG A 837 3.49 -51.43 -7.09
N MET A 838 4.28 -52.42 -6.64
CA MET A 838 4.70 -52.66 -5.24
C MET A 838 6.04 -51.96 -4.93
N ASN A 839 6.11 -50.65 -5.17
CA ASN A 839 7.28 -49.81 -4.91
C ASN A 839 6.88 -48.33 -5.06
N SER A 840 7.85 -47.43 -4.91
CA SER A 840 7.68 -45.99 -5.04
C SER A 840 7.86 -45.44 -6.47
N SER A 841 7.86 -46.29 -7.50
CA SER A 841 8.08 -45.83 -8.88
C SER A 841 7.39 -46.69 -9.93
N LEU A 842 6.78 -46.08 -10.94
CA LEU A 842 6.13 -46.81 -12.02
C LEU A 842 6.35 -46.16 -13.38
N SER A 843 6.33 -46.97 -14.44
CA SER A 843 6.30 -46.48 -15.82
C SER A 843 5.06 -47.01 -16.54
N LEU A 844 4.45 -46.18 -17.38
CA LEU A 844 3.25 -46.50 -18.15
C LEU A 844 3.38 -46.03 -19.60
N LYS A 845 2.53 -46.62 -20.46
CA LYS A 845 2.37 -46.18 -21.84
C LYS A 845 1.20 -45.21 -21.95
N ILE A 846 1.43 -44.08 -22.58
CA ILE A 846 0.42 -43.07 -22.90
C ILE A 846 -0.31 -43.54 -24.16
N ALA A 847 -1.65 -43.51 -24.15
CA ALA A 847 -2.44 -43.92 -25.30
C ALA A 847 -2.22 -42.95 -26.46
N PRO A 848 -2.05 -43.39 -27.72
CA PRO A 848 -1.75 -42.48 -28.83
C PRO A 848 -2.87 -41.47 -29.06
N ASN A 849 -2.53 -40.21 -29.33
CA ASN A 849 -3.50 -39.20 -29.76
C ASN A 849 -3.95 -39.50 -31.19
N ARG A 850 -5.13 -40.11 -31.37
CA ARG A 850 -5.69 -40.47 -32.68
C ARG A 850 -6.62 -39.39 -33.27
N GLY A 851 -6.84 -38.28 -32.55
CA GLY A 851 -7.66 -37.15 -32.99
C GLY A 851 -6.84 -36.09 -33.75
N SER A 852 -7.52 -35.18 -34.46
CA SER A 852 -6.89 -34.05 -35.17
C SER A 852 -6.68 -32.80 -34.28
N GLY A 853 -6.98 -32.88 -32.98
CA GLY A 853 -6.88 -31.78 -32.02
C GLY A 853 -5.80 -31.99 -30.96
N SER A 854 -5.36 -30.91 -30.32
CA SER A 854 -4.54 -30.98 -29.11
C SER A 854 -5.35 -31.54 -27.94
N ARG A 855 -4.67 -32.24 -27.03
CA ARG A 855 -5.24 -32.76 -25.79
C ARG A 855 -4.30 -32.53 -24.63
N PHE A 856 -4.81 -32.59 -23.42
CA PHE A 856 -4.06 -32.51 -22.18
C PHE A 856 -4.06 -33.86 -21.46
N LEU A 857 -2.94 -34.16 -20.81
CA LEU A 857 -2.76 -35.27 -19.89
C LEU A 857 -2.94 -34.72 -18.48
N VAL A 858 -3.87 -35.29 -17.72
CA VAL A 858 -4.04 -34.98 -16.29
C VAL A 858 -3.80 -36.25 -15.49
N PHE A 859 -2.83 -36.20 -14.57
CA PHE A 859 -2.44 -37.36 -13.78
C PHE A 859 -3.14 -37.37 -12.42
N ALA A 860 -3.83 -38.47 -12.12
CA ALA A 860 -4.24 -38.83 -10.77
C ALA A 860 -3.34 -39.93 -10.26
N ILE A 861 -2.86 -39.79 -9.03
CA ILE A 861 -1.94 -40.73 -8.41
C ILE A 861 -2.59 -41.37 -7.19
N CYS A 862 -2.28 -42.63 -6.95
CA CYS A 862 -2.70 -43.37 -5.77
C CYS A 862 -1.47 -43.91 -5.05
N LEU A 863 -1.28 -43.56 -3.78
CA LEU A 863 -0.13 -43.98 -2.98
C LEU A 863 -0.61 -44.74 -1.75
N VAL A 864 0.15 -45.76 -1.34
CA VAL A 864 -0.03 -46.43 -0.04
C VAL A 864 1.21 -46.16 0.79
N ALA A 865 1.01 -45.67 2.01
CA ALA A 865 2.08 -45.43 2.97
C ALA A 865 1.61 -45.73 4.39
N ASP A 866 2.53 -46.25 5.21
CA ASP A 866 2.33 -46.40 6.65
C ASP A 866 2.45 -45.03 7.33
N LEU A 867 1.39 -44.60 8.00
CA LEU A 867 1.37 -43.31 8.71
C LEU A 867 1.67 -43.42 10.21
N THR A 868 1.97 -44.62 10.72
CA THR A 868 2.15 -44.88 12.16
C THR A 868 3.16 -43.96 12.83
N HIS A 869 4.20 -43.56 12.11
CA HIS A 869 5.28 -42.70 12.60
C HIS A 869 5.12 -41.22 12.21
N CYS A 870 4.03 -40.84 11.56
CA CYS A 870 3.83 -39.48 11.05
C CYS A 870 3.57 -38.41 12.12
N HIS A 871 3.23 -38.81 13.35
CA HIS A 871 3.01 -37.90 14.50
C HIS A 871 4.24 -37.05 14.87
N ARG A 872 5.41 -37.35 14.30
CA ARG A 872 6.65 -36.59 14.49
C ARG A 872 6.78 -35.41 13.52
N PHE A 873 5.96 -35.35 12.48
CA PHE A 873 6.06 -34.37 11.40
C PHE A 873 4.95 -33.34 11.52
N LYS A 874 5.27 -32.08 11.23
CA LYS A 874 4.27 -31.01 11.24
C LYS A 874 3.44 -31.04 9.95
N TYR A 875 4.07 -31.30 8.81
CA TYR A 875 3.38 -31.38 7.52
C TYR A 875 3.96 -32.50 6.65
N LEU A 876 3.12 -33.40 6.17
CA LEU A 876 3.53 -34.41 5.20
C LEU A 876 3.45 -33.84 3.78
N ASN A 877 4.50 -34.02 2.98
CA ASN A 877 4.49 -33.66 1.56
C ASN A 877 4.64 -34.90 0.69
N CYS A 878 3.67 -35.12 -0.19
CA CYS A 878 3.79 -36.09 -1.25
C CYS A 878 4.46 -35.44 -2.47
N ILE A 879 5.65 -35.91 -2.82
CA ILE A 879 6.38 -35.49 -4.02
C ILE A 879 6.14 -36.52 -5.12
N CYS A 880 5.75 -36.03 -6.28
CA CYS A 880 5.64 -36.79 -7.52
C CYS A 880 6.61 -36.23 -8.55
N GLU A 881 7.70 -36.94 -8.81
CA GLU A 881 8.58 -36.66 -9.94
C GLU A 881 8.11 -37.47 -11.14
N TYR A 882 7.91 -36.83 -12.29
CA TYR A 882 7.52 -37.55 -13.50
C TYR A 882 8.24 -37.06 -14.75
N HIS A 883 8.52 -38.01 -15.64
CA HIS A 883 9.24 -37.78 -16.89
C HIS A 883 8.43 -38.32 -18.06
N LEU A 884 8.18 -37.46 -19.05
CA LEU A 884 7.41 -37.75 -20.26
C LEU A 884 8.34 -37.85 -21.47
N THR A 885 8.17 -38.90 -22.28
CA THR A 885 9.04 -39.20 -23.44
C THR A 885 8.21 -39.33 -24.72
N ALA A 886 8.56 -38.55 -25.74
CA ALA A 886 7.94 -38.59 -27.07
C ALA A 886 8.59 -39.61 -28.01
N ALA A 887 7.86 -40.01 -29.05
CA ALA A 887 8.30 -40.96 -30.07
C ALA A 887 9.66 -40.55 -30.70
N GLY A 888 10.60 -41.48 -30.81
CA GLY A 888 11.89 -41.27 -31.48
C GLY A 888 12.94 -40.47 -30.68
N GLY A 889 12.71 -40.19 -29.39
CA GLY A 889 13.69 -39.59 -28.49
C GLY A 889 13.91 -38.09 -28.63
N GLY A 890 13.05 -37.40 -29.39
CA GLY A 890 13.23 -35.97 -29.73
C GLY A 890 12.79 -34.98 -28.65
N ASP A 891 11.68 -35.26 -27.93
CA ASP A 891 11.15 -34.39 -26.87
C ASP A 891 11.00 -35.20 -25.57
N SER A 892 11.74 -34.82 -24.53
CA SER A 892 11.61 -35.39 -23.18
C SER A 892 11.56 -34.26 -22.15
N LYS A 893 10.68 -34.38 -21.16
CA LYS A 893 10.51 -33.35 -20.12
C LYS A 893 10.31 -33.99 -18.76
N SER A 894 10.97 -33.43 -17.76
CA SER A 894 10.82 -33.81 -16.36
C SER A 894 10.08 -32.72 -15.58
N TYR A 895 9.27 -33.17 -14.64
CA TYR A 895 8.40 -32.34 -13.82
C TYR A 895 8.45 -32.83 -12.38
N ILE A 896 8.19 -31.93 -11.43
CA ILE A 896 8.08 -32.23 -10.01
C ILE A 896 6.81 -31.56 -9.53
N SER A 897 5.92 -32.34 -8.92
CA SER A 897 4.74 -31.84 -8.22
C SER A 897 4.88 -32.10 -6.74
N LYS A 898 4.61 -31.07 -5.92
CA LYS A 898 4.63 -31.15 -4.46
C LYS A 898 3.21 -30.90 -3.94
N ILE A 899 2.62 -31.93 -3.34
CA ILE A 899 1.29 -31.86 -2.73
C ILE A 899 1.47 -31.92 -1.22
N SER A 900 1.30 -30.77 -0.57
CA SER A 900 1.34 -30.67 0.89
C SER A 900 0.01 -31.13 1.51
N PHE A 901 0.13 -32.04 2.47
CA PHE A 901 -0.94 -32.56 3.31
C PHE A 901 -1.04 -31.77 4.62
N PHE A 902 -2.18 -31.84 5.30
CA PHE A 902 -2.48 -31.07 6.51
C PHE A 902 -1.68 -31.51 7.75
N ASP A 903 -1.80 -30.70 8.80
CA ASP A 903 -1.12 -30.79 10.09
C ASP A 903 -1.27 -32.18 10.74
N CYS A 904 -0.15 -32.89 10.89
CA CYS A 904 -0.09 -34.19 11.59
C CYS A 904 0.30 -34.04 13.08
N SER A 905 0.36 -32.80 13.60
CA SER A 905 0.85 -32.49 14.94
C SER A 905 -0.13 -32.79 16.09
N GLU A 906 -1.35 -33.24 15.81
CA GLU A 906 -2.24 -33.71 16.88
C GLU A 906 -1.77 -35.07 17.46
N PRO A 907 -1.90 -35.30 18.78
CA PRO A 907 -1.31 -36.44 19.50
C PRO A 907 -1.90 -37.82 19.16
N ASN A 908 -2.82 -37.90 18.19
CA ASN A 908 -3.48 -39.14 17.81
C ASN A 908 -2.62 -39.91 16.79
N LYS A 909 -2.13 -41.09 17.19
CA LYS A 909 -1.36 -41.97 16.31
C LYS A 909 -2.23 -42.42 15.12
N TYR A 910 -1.78 -42.14 13.89
CA TYR A 910 -2.31 -42.85 12.73
C TYR A 910 -2.06 -44.35 12.90
N ASN A 911 -3.00 -45.18 12.49
CA ASN A 911 -2.91 -46.63 12.64
C ASN A 911 -2.69 -47.28 11.27
N GLY A 912 -1.45 -47.68 10.99
CA GLY A 912 -1.08 -48.49 9.82
C GLY A 912 -1.23 -47.79 8.47
N ASP A 913 -1.39 -48.60 7.43
CA ASP A 913 -1.38 -48.17 6.04
C ASP A 913 -2.60 -47.32 5.69
N HIS A 914 -2.33 -46.24 4.96
CA HIS A 914 -3.34 -45.37 4.38
C HIS A 914 -3.15 -45.26 2.87
N VAL A 915 -4.28 -45.19 2.16
CA VAL A 915 -4.36 -44.93 0.73
C VAL A 915 -4.58 -43.44 0.51
N PHE A 916 -3.79 -42.86 -0.39
CA PHE A 916 -3.88 -41.46 -0.82
C PHE A 916 -4.26 -41.42 -2.29
N ILE A 917 -5.34 -40.73 -2.65
CA ILE A 917 -5.66 -40.37 -4.04
C ILE A 917 -5.43 -38.87 -4.19
N LEU A 918 -4.48 -38.50 -5.05
CA LEU A 918 -3.99 -37.14 -5.19
C LEU A 918 -3.99 -36.68 -6.66
N SER A 919 -4.26 -35.41 -6.88
CA SER A 919 -4.04 -34.74 -8.18
C SER A 919 -3.93 -33.24 -7.96
N SER A 920 -3.18 -32.55 -8.81
CA SER A 920 -2.93 -31.11 -8.68
C SER A 920 -2.84 -30.46 -10.05
N ASN A 921 -3.13 -29.16 -10.12
CA ASN A 921 -3.10 -28.40 -11.36
C ASN A 921 -1.71 -28.40 -12.04
N ASP A 922 -0.64 -28.54 -11.28
CA ASP A 922 0.72 -28.68 -11.80
C ASP A 922 1.01 -30.04 -12.46
N MET A 923 0.13 -31.04 -12.26
CA MET A 923 0.16 -32.36 -12.90
C MET A 923 -0.66 -32.41 -14.21
N VAL A 924 -1.00 -31.25 -14.76
CA VAL A 924 -1.62 -31.09 -16.09
C VAL A 924 -0.55 -30.72 -17.10
N GLU A 925 -0.47 -31.47 -18.19
CA GLU A 925 0.51 -31.27 -19.28
C GLU A 925 -0.15 -31.32 -20.66
N GLU A 926 0.22 -30.40 -21.55
CA GLU A 926 -0.15 -30.50 -22.97
C GLU A 926 0.51 -31.73 -23.59
N ASP A 927 -0.28 -32.59 -24.24
CA ASP A 927 0.27 -33.78 -24.88
C ASP A 927 1.01 -33.44 -26.18
N LYS A 928 2.33 -33.62 -26.16
CA LYS A 928 3.21 -33.41 -27.33
C LYS A 928 3.48 -34.69 -28.13
N ASN A 929 2.53 -35.61 -28.16
CA ASN A 929 2.69 -36.97 -28.67
C ASN A 929 3.63 -37.81 -27.80
N TYR A 930 3.46 -37.71 -26.48
CA TYR A 930 4.17 -38.55 -25.53
C TYR A 930 3.72 -40.01 -25.66
N GLU A 931 4.67 -40.95 -25.64
CA GLU A 931 4.42 -42.39 -25.72
C GLU A 931 4.57 -43.09 -24.37
N GLU A 932 5.47 -42.58 -23.53
CA GLU A 932 5.79 -43.17 -22.22
C GLU A 932 5.87 -42.10 -21.14
N ALA A 933 5.47 -42.47 -19.92
CA ALA A 933 5.64 -41.67 -18.71
C ALA A 933 6.24 -42.55 -17.61
N SER A 934 7.22 -42.01 -16.88
CA SER A 934 7.81 -42.64 -15.70
C SER A 934 7.65 -41.74 -14.49
N PHE A 935 7.38 -42.33 -13.33
CA PHE A 935 7.04 -41.64 -12.09
C PHE A 935 7.90 -42.17 -10.93
N LYS A 936 8.28 -41.27 -10.02
CA LYS A 936 8.85 -41.59 -8.71
C LYS A 936 8.12 -40.81 -7.63
N PHE A 937 7.87 -41.45 -6.50
CA PHE A 937 7.06 -40.92 -5.42
C PHE A 937 7.84 -40.91 -4.12
N TYR A 938 7.74 -39.82 -3.37
CA TYR A 938 8.39 -39.65 -2.08
C TYR A 938 7.44 -38.99 -1.09
N ILE A 939 7.61 -39.28 0.19
CA ILE A 939 6.90 -38.58 1.28
C ILE A 939 7.97 -37.98 2.19
N ILE A 940 7.94 -36.65 2.37
CA ILE A 940 8.92 -35.90 3.16
C ILE A 940 8.26 -34.94 4.15
N ASP A 941 8.97 -34.54 5.20
CA ASP A 941 8.58 -33.45 6.12
C ASP A 941 9.10 -32.08 5.64
N ASN A 942 8.51 -30.98 6.11
CA ASN A 942 8.86 -29.60 5.75
C ASN A 942 10.05 -29.02 6.53
N ASP A 943 10.51 -29.62 7.65
CA ASP A 943 11.65 -29.11 8.41
C ASP A 943 12.98 -29.59 7.78
N ASP A 944 13.76 -28.65 7.25
CA ASP A 944 15.02 -28.80 6.50
C ASP A 944 16.23 -29.34 7.33
N GLU A 945 16.01 -30.19 8.33
CA GLU A 945 17.08 -30.97 8.97
C GLU A 945 16.87 -32.47 8.74
N VAL A 946 17.26 -32.92 7.56
CA VAL A 946 17.37 -34.35 7.25
C VAL A 946 18.46 -34.96 8.15
N ASN A 947 18.07 -35.60 9.24
CA ASN A 947 18.87 -36.66 9.83
C ASN A 947 18.78 -37.87 8.89
N GLU A 948 19.87 -38.17 8.18
CA GLU A 948 19.98 -39.18 7.11
C GLU A 948 19.76 -40.66 7.55
N GLU A 949 19.23 -40.95 8.73
CA GLU A 949 19.19 -42.34 9.26
C GLU A 949 17.79 -42.92 9.55
N GLU A 950 16.70 -42.22 9.23
CA GLU A 950 15.36 -42.60 9.71
C GLU A 950 14.33 -42.66 8.53
N ASP A 951 14.12 -43.88 7.96
CA ASP A 951 13.34 -44.27 6.76
C ASP A 951 11.79 -44.25 6.96
N TYR A 952 11.22 -43.23 7.62
CA TYR A 952 9.91 -43.37 8.28
C TYR A 952 8.63 -43.23 7.45
N ASN A 953 8.65 -42.93 6.14
CA ASN A 953 7.41 -42.80 5.35
C ASN A 953 7.57 -43.37 3.91
N LYS A 954 7.96 -44.64 3.80
CA LYS A 954 8.18 -45.27 2.49
C LYS A 954 6.85 -45.51 1.76
N VAL A 955 6.76 -45.05 0.52
CA VAL A 955 5.66 -45.41 -0.39
C VAL A 955 5.76 -46.90 -0.71
N GLU A 956 4.80 -47.68 -0.22
CA GLU A 956 4.76 -49.14 -0.37
C GLU A 956 4.19 -49.57 -1.72
N ARG A 957 3.19 -48.83 -2.18
CA ARG A 957 2.50 -49.07 -3.45
C ARG A 957 2.22 -47.75 -4.12
N CYS A 958 2.31 -47.73 -5.43
CA CYS A 958 1.93 -46.58 -6.23
C CYS A 958 1.06 -46.99 -7.41
N GLY A 959 0.17 -46.10 -7.82
CA GLY A 959 -0.71 -46.23 -8.96
C GLY A 959 -0.90 -44.90 -9.67
N VAL A 960 -1.10 -44.93 -10.98
CA VAL A 960 -1.35 -43.74 -11.81
C VAL A 960 -2.53 -44.00 -12.74
N HIS A 961 -3.44 -43.03 -12.78
CA HIS A 961 -4.50 -42.93 -13.77
C HIS A 961 -4.25 -41.68 -14.63
N VAL A 962 -4.48 -41.80 -15.94
CA VAL A 962 -4.30 -40.71 -16.90
C VAL A 962 -5.65 -40.32 -17.47
N PHE A 963 -6.09 -39.10 -17.17
CA PHE A 963 -7.24 -38.48 -17.85
C PHE A 963 -6.76 -37.81 -19.14
N TYR A 964 -7.50 -38.03 -20.23
CA TYR A 964 -7.26 -37.41 -21.52
C TYR A 964 -8.34 -36.36 -21.77
N VAL A 965 -7.96 -35.09 -21.88
CA VAL A 965 -8.89 -33.96 -22.02
C VAL A 965 -8.65 -33.25 -23.35
N ASP A 966 -9.66 -33.17 -24.22
CA ASP A 966 -9.54 -32.52 -25.54
C ASP A 966 -9.52 -30.99 -25.40
N ALA A 967 -8.67 -30.31 -26.18
CA ALA A 967 -8.51 -28.85 -26.12
C ALA A 967 -9.72 -28.05 -26.66
N THR A 968 -10.68 -28.70 -27.34
CA THR A 968 -11.90 -28.05 -27.85
C THR A 968 -12.85 -27.60 -26.73
N GLU A 969 -12.66 -28.05 -25.49
CA GLU A 969 -13.41 -27.58 -24.31
C GLU A 969 -12.99 -26.16 -23.84
N LYS A 970 -12.00 -25.49 -24.47
CA LYS A 970 -11.57 -24.10 -24.15
C LYS A 970 -12.65 -23.00 -24.26
N ARG A 971 -13.89 -23.29 -24.71
CA ARG A 971 -14.85 -22.24 -25.16
C ARG A 971 -16.04 -21.88 -24.24
N VAL A 972 -16.18 -22.38 -23.01
CA VAL A 972 -17.40 -22.10 -22.22
C VAL A 972 -17.22 -21.28 -20.93
N ALA A 973 -16.02 -21.12 -20.37
CA ALA A 973 -15.86 -20.49 -19.05
C ALA A 973 -15.41 -19.01 -19.06
N GLY A 974 -15.77 -18.24 -20.09
CA GLY A 974 -15.27 -16.87 -20.25
C GLY A 974 -16.25 -15.94 -20.94
N ASN A 975 -17.47 -15.79 -20.42
CA ASN A 975 -18.27 -14.57 -20.60
C ASN A 975 -19.57 -14.63 -19.79
N LYS A 976 -19.59 -13.95 -18.64
CA LYS A 976 -20.71 -13.12 -18.15
C LYS A 976 -20.39 -12.60 -16.75
N ARG A 977 -19.92 -11.36 -16.69
CA ARG A 977 -20.21 -10.36 -15.63
C ARG A 977 -19.61 -9.02 -16.07
N SER A 978 -20.24 -8.41 -17.06
CA SER A 978 -20.21 -6.96 -17.26
C SER A 978 -21.66 -6.48 -17.14
N PHE A 979 -22.00 -5.93 -15.98
CA PHE A 979 -23.16 -5.05 -15.86
C PHE A 979 -22.73 -3.68 -16.39
N SER A 980 -23.12 -3.36 -17.62
CA SER A 980 -23.28 -1.96 -18.04
C SER A 980 -24.77 -1.63 -17.91
N HIS A 981 -25.09 -0.80 -16.93
CA HIS A 981 -26.33 -0.03 -16.93
C HIS A 981 -26.08 1.19 -17.82
N ASP A 982 -26.74 1.24 -18.97
CA ASP A 982 -27.18 2.48 -19.58
C ASP A 982 -28.55 2.19 -20.21
N GLY A 983 -29.54 2.98 -19.83
CA GLY A 983 -30.89 2.89 -20.35
C GLY A 983 -31.01 3.56 -21.72
N GLU A 984 -31.97 3.12 -22.51
CA GLU A 984 -32.90 4.00 -23.22
C GLU A 984 -34.03 3.17 -23.86
N GLU A 985 -35.13 3.89 -24.11
CA GLU A 985 -36.48 3.48 -24.46
C GLU A 985 -36.60 2.65 -25.75
N GLY A 986 -37.65 1.82 -25.84
CA GLY A 986 -38.00 1.15 -27.09
C GLY A 986 -39.18 0.20 -26.99
N ASP A 987 -40.36 0.71 -27.37
CA ASP A 987 -41.65 0.07 -27.56
C ASP A 987 -41.63 -1.26 -28.36
N GLY A 988 -42.62 -2.14 -28.09
CA GLY A 988 -43.10 -3.10 -29.08
C GLY A 988 -43.04 -4.61 -28.75
N GLY A 989 -44.21 -5.19 -28.44
CA GLY A 989 -44.65 -6.37 -29.18
C GLY A 989 -44.67 -7.73 -28.46
N LEU A 990 -45.89 -8.16 -28.10
CA LEU A 990 -46.31 -9.53 -27.83
C LEU A 990 -45.66 -10.61 -28.72
N LYS A 991 -45.34 -11.78 -28.14
CA LYS A 991 -46.06 -13.03 -28.45
C LYS A 991 -45.72 -14.18 -27.48
N ARG A 992 -46.80 -14.73 -26.91
CA ARG A 992 -46.92 -16.04 -26.24
C ARG A 992 -46.31 -17.16 -27.08
N LEU A 993 -45.79 -18.20 -26.42
CA LEU A 993 -46.17 -19.59 -26.67
C LEU A 993 -45.82 -20.49 -25.48
N LYS A 994 -46.91 -21.01 -24.88
CA LYS A 994 -47.13 -22.18 -24.00
C LYS A 994 -46.01 -22.72 -23.13
#